data_AF-A0A3N5UAI3-F1
#
_entry.id   AF-A0A3N5UAI3-F1
#
_cell.length_a   1.000
_cell.length_b   1.000
_cell.length_c   1.000
_cell.angle_alpha   90.00
_cell.angle_beta   90.00
_cell.angle_gamma   90.00
#
_symmetry.space_group_name_H-M   'P 1'
#
loop_
_entity.id
_entity.type
_entity.pdbx_description
1 polymer ?
#
loop_
_entity_poly.entity_id
_entity_poly.type
_entity_poly.pdbx_seq_one_letter_code
_entity_poly.pdbx_strand_id
1 'polypeptide(L)'
;WDVAFNGAEPVRPETLQRFAAAFQSCGFRQKAFLPCYGLSEVTLIATGCNKSSEPTILQVDRQTLKAGRLALVEEEREHAFKLVGNGGVPSGHEIVIADPEQQTCCKHDRIGEIWIAGPSVAQGYWNRSEDSEQTFQARLADTGEGPYLRTGDLGFIHAGQLFVTGRLKDLIIIRGLNYYPQDIERTVERSHEALRPGCGVAFAIEDGGAERLVVVHEVERRYIKQLDAEAVIGAICQSVSREHNLRVHAVVLIKTSSLPKTTSGKVQRLLCREHFIRGDLNTVAKSVGALKNLEPRFPIQTEEESRPDQVKMAPSAAKLLKACSLKLGRSKSDGIGTKDASEFVRVTQSFIAHSVADLLKISFSKVDVYRPLNTLGIDSLMAVELMSDIAREMEIEFPVEALFLGASIANLAAHALWQKTSGKGCEAKDGPLGKILSPSLQSGELAERVGVRKKAPDTHPECLPFEDYPEYQNLQQILLGMKARGIDNPYFRAFEETNASGVSGKGLKHVTFSRYNYLGMSGDPVVSQAAIEAIDRYGTSVSASRIASGERPLHRQIEKEIAGLIGTEDSLVFVSGHATNVTTLGHLFGKLDLIVHDALIHNSVLQGCQLSQATHLAFPHNNWRALDNILKESRPHFRRALVVIEGVYSMDGDIPELPAFIKVKKRHGAFLMVDEAHSIGVLGKRGRGIGEHFAINPDDVELWMGTLSKSFASCGGYIAGSGALVEYLKYTAPGFVYSVGMSPPNVAAALAAIRLLKMEPQRVTRLHELSGLFLRLARERGLNTGACSSGSPVIPVIVGDSIKAIRLSQALLRQGIDALPMIYPAVPDNSARLRFFVNCTHTPEQIRLALDVVTP
;
A
#
# COMPACT_ATOMS: atom_id res chain seq x y z
N TRP A 1 -3.31 -53.93 -5.97
CA TRP A 1 -2.35 -53.05 -5.29
C TRP A 1 -2.54 -53.16 -3.78
N ASP A 2 -1.46 -53.50 -3.09
CA ASP A 2 -1.48 -53.82 -1.65
C ASP A 2 -0.71 -52.82 -0.80
N VAL A 3 0.41 -52.30 -1.31
CA VAL A 3 1.22 -51.25 -0.67
C VAL A 3 1.93 -50.42 -1.74
N ALA A 4 2.04 -49.12 -1.50
CA ALA A 4 2.75 -48.14 -2.32
C ALA A 4 3.39 -47.10 -1.40
N PHE A 5 4.67 -47.29 -1.10
CA PHE A 5 5.43 -46.37 -0.25
C PHE A 5 5.68 -45.04 -0.96
N ASN A 6 5.47 -43.92 -0.27
CA ASN A 6 5.73 -42.58 -0.80
C ASN A 6 6.64 -41.80 0.16
N GLY A 7 7.92 -41.74 -0.20
CA GLY A 7 8.98 -41.01 0.53
C GLY A 7 9.30 -39.63 -0.04
N ALA A 8 8.30 -38.92 -0.58
CA ALA A 8 8.50 -37.56 -1.06
C ALA A 8 8.47 -36.56 0.09
N GLU A 9 9.32 -35.53 0.06
CA GLU A 9 9.36 -34.48 1.09
C GLU A 9 9.12 -33.10 0.44
N PRO A 10 7.95 -32.47 0.64
CA PRO A 10 6.74 -32.99 1.30
C PRO A 10 5.88 -33.89 0.39
N VAL A 11 5.16 -34.86 0.98
CA VAL A 11 4.11 -35.62 0.28
C VAL A 11 2.90 -34.72 0.04
N ARG A 12 2.45 -34.63 -1.23
CA ARG A 12 1.34 -33.74 -1.64
C ARG A 12 0.00 -34.50 -1.68
N PRO A 13 -1.02 -34.08 -0.91
CA PRO A 13 -2.33 -34.74 -0.91
C PRO A 13 -3.00 -34.78 -2.29
N GLU A 14 -2.93 -33.70 -3.06
CA GLU A 14 -3.57 -33.61 -4.37
C GLU A 14 -2.91 -34.57 -5.37
N THR A 15 -1.61 -34.83 -5.24
CA THR A 15 -0.90 -35.83 -6.05
C THR A 15 -1.37 -37.24 -5.71
N LEU A 16 -1.54 -37.55 -4.42
CA LEU A 16 -2.08 -38.85 -3.98
C LEU A 16 -3.48 -39.08 -4.56
N GLN A 17 -4.37 -38.07 -4.43
CA GLN A 17 -5.74 -38.13 -4.94
C GLN A 17 -5.78 -38.31 -6.46
N ARG A 18 -5.02 -37.51 -7.22
CA ARG A 18 -4.94 -37.61 -8.68
C ARG A 18 -4.41 -38.97 -9.14
N PHE A 19 -3.38 -39.50 -8.49
CA PHE A 19 -2.84 -40.81 -8.83
C PHE A 19 -3.85 -41.93 -8.54
N ALA A 20 -4.49 -41.91 -7.36
CA ALA A 20 -5.52 -42.89 -7.03
C ALA A 20 -6.67 -42.87 -8.04
N ALA A 21 -7.16 -41.67 -8.41
CA ALA A 21 -8.22 -41.52 -9.41
C ALA A 21 -7.81 -42.03 -10.80
N ALA A 22 -6.60 -41.68 -11.26
CA ALA A 22 -6.10 -42.09 -12.58
C ALA A 22 -5.93 -43.61 -12.72
N PHE A 23 -5.57 -44.31 -11.63
CA PHE A 23 -5.31 -45.76 -11.64
C PHE A 23 -6.43 -46.58 -10.97
N GLN A 24 -7.58 -45.96 -10.66
CA GLN A 24 -8.71 -46.62 -10.03
C GLN A 24 -9.24 -47.78 -10.90
N SER A 25 -9.33 -47.59 -12.22
CA SER A 25 -9.75 -48.62 -13.17
C SER A 25 -8.78 -49.81 -13.23
N CYS A 26 -7.52 -49.62 -12.82
CA CYS A 26 -6.50 -50.66 -12.72
C CYS A 26 -6.45 -51.31 -11.33
N GLY A 27 -7.46 -51.08 -10.48
CA GLY A 27 -7.57 -51.66 -9.14
C GLY A 27 -6.65 -51.02 -8.09
N PHE A 28 -6.15 -49.80 -8.33
CA PHE A 28 -5.43 -49.04 -7.30
C PHE A 28 -6.41 -48.48 -6.27
N ARG A 29 -6.10 -48.63 -4.98
CA ARG A 29 -6.93 -48.15 -3.86
C ARG A 29 -6.19 -47.06 -3.12
N GLN A 30 -6.86 -45.99 -2.69
CA GLN A 30 -6.24 -44.91 -1.92
C GLN A 30 -5.59 -45.41 -0.62
N LYS A 31 -6.19 -46.41 0.02
CA LYS A 31 -5.63 -47.13 1.20
C LYS A 31 -4.31 -47.86 0.94
N ALA A 32 -3.90 -48.03 -0.32
CA ALA A 32 -2.62 -48.65 -0.64
C ALA A 32 -1.43 -47.67 -0.46
N PHE A 33 -1.67 -46.36 -0.35
CA PHE A 33 -0.60 -45.40 -0.11
C PHE A 33 -0.07 -45.50 1.32
N LEU A 34 1.25 -45.61 1.44
CA LEU A 34 1.97 -45.54 2.70
C LEU A 34 2.98 -44.37 2.64
N PRO A 35 2.58 -43.15 3.03
CA PRO A 35 3.53 -42.07 3.23
C PRO A 35 4.56 -42.48 4.30
N CYS A 36 5.83 -42.20 4.01
CA CYS A 36 6.95 -42.55 4.87
C CYS A 36 8.02 -41.46 4.79
N TYR A 37 8.83 -41.31 5.83
CA TYR A 37 9.99 -40.41 5.81
C TYR A 37 11.27 -41.24 5.83
N GLY A 38 12.26 -40.84 5.04
CA GLY A 38 13.41 -41.68 4.76
C GLY A 38 14.59 -40.95 4.16
N LEU A 39 15.79 -41.29 4.65
CA LEU A 39 17.05 -40.71 4.22
C LEU A 39 18.15 -41.78 4.20
N SER A 40 19.20 -41.53 3.44
CA SER A 40 20.31 -42.46 3.26
C SER A 40 21.03 -42.73 4.58
N GLU A 41 21.13 -41.71 5.44
CA GLU A 41 21.76 -41.76 6.75
C GLU A 41 21.03 -42.67 7.75
N VAL A 42 19.75 -43.01 7.49
CA VAL A 42 18.94 -43.93 8.32
C VAL A 42 18.67 -45.26 7.61
N THR A 43 19.42 -45.54 6.54
CA THR A 43 19.29 -46.77 5.76
C THR A 43 17.86 -46.98 5.23
N LEU A 44 17.32 -45.93 4.59
CA LEU A 44 16.06 -45.86 3.84
C LEU A 44 14.80 -45.39 4.60
N ILE A 45 14.43 -45.94 5.76
CA ILE A 45 13.15 -45.58 6.44
C ILE A 45 13.39 -45.11 7.87
N ALA A 46 12.91 -43.91 8.18
CA ALA A 46 12.88 -43.33 9.52
C ALA A 46 11.48 -43.36 10.13
N THR A 47 10.42 -43.12 9.34
CA THR A 47 9.02 -43.27 9.78
C THR A 47 8.17 -43.91 8.70
N GLY A 48 7.08 -44.58 9.08
CA GLY A 48 6.17 -45.21 8.13
C GLY A 48 4.78 -45.51 8.69
N CYS A 49 3.83 -45.72 7.78
CA CYS A 49 2.44 -46.06 8.11
C CYS A 49 2.20 -47.58 8.06
N ASN A 50 1.22 -48.07 8.83
CA ASN A 50 0.77 -49.45 8.77
C ASN A 50 -0.05 -49.71 7.50
N LYS A 51 0.03 -50.93 6.94
CA LYS A 51 -0.64 -51.36 5.69
C LYS A 51 -2.16 -51.10 5.65
N SER A 52 -2.82 -50.99 6.79
CA SER A 52 -4.27 -50.80 6.93
C SER A 52 -4.72 -49.36 7.17
N SER A 53 -3.79 -48.41 7.35
CA SER A 53 -4.09 -47.03 7.70
C SER A 53 -4.19 -46.14 6.46
N GLU A 54 -5.20 -45.27 6.40
CA GLU A 54 -5.24 -44.22 5.38
C GLU A 54 -4.19 -43.13 5.65
N PRO A 55 -3.65 -42.48 4.61
CA PRO A 55 -2.77 -41.32 4.78
C PRO A 55 -3.44 -40.23 5.62
N THR A 56 -2.86 -39.89 6.77
CA THR A 56 -3.33 -38.77 7.60
C THR A 56 -3.02 -37.46 6.89
N ILE A 57 -4.02 -36.59 6.78
CA ILE A 57 -3.88 -35.25 6.23
C ILE A 57 -4.26 -34.26 7.31
N LEU A 58 -3.32 -33.42 7.73
CA LEU A 58 -3.59 -32.29 8.62
C LEU A 58 -3.76 -31.02 7.80
N GLN A 59 -4.71 -30.20 8.20
CA GLN A 59 -4.80 -28.83 7.71
C GLN A 59 -4.19 -27.90 8.76
N VAL A 60 -3.24 -27.09 8.33
CA VAL A 60 -2.50 -26.15 9.18
C VAL A 60 -2.62 -24.74 8.62
N ASP A 61 -2.59 -23.72 9.49
CA ASP A 61 -2.58 -22.34 9.05
C ASP A 61 -1.22 -21.96 8.43
N ARG A 62 -1.24 -21.41 7.21
CA ARG A 62 -0.01 -21.06 6.47
C ARG A 62 0.79 -19.93 7.12
N GLN A 63 0.14 -19.00 7.81
CA GLN A 63 0.84 -17.87 8.44
C GLN A 63 1.54 -18.31 9.72
N THR A 64 0.89 -19.16 10.54
CA THR A 64 1.53 -19.72 11.73
C THR A 64 2.69 -20.65 11.36
N LEU A 65 2.54 -21.43 10.29
CA LEU A 65 3.60 -22.29 9.76
C LEU A 65 4.84 -21.47 9.37
N LYS A 66 4.67 -20.31 8.71
CA LYS A 66 5.76 -19.37 8.39
C LYS A 66 6.42 -18.77 9.64
N ALA A 67 5.66 -18.61 10.72
CA ALA A 67 6.17 -18.16 12.02
C ALA A 67 6.78 -19.29 12.88
N GLY A 68 6.93 -20.50 12.33
CA GLY A 68 7.54 -21.64 13.03
C GLY A 68 6.63 -22.30 14.07
N ARG A 69 5.30 -22.12 13.98
CA ARG A 69 4.31 -22.66 14.92
C ARG A 69 3.21 -23.47 14.24
N LEU A 70 2.75 -24.50 14.92
CA LEU A 70 1.62 -25.33 14.49
C LEU A 70 0.30 -24.76 15.00
N ALA A 71 -0.61 -24.45 14.09
CA ALA A 71 -2.02 -24.22 14.40
C ALA A 71 -2.88 -25.08 13.46
N LEU A 72 -3.65 -26.01 14.02
CA LEU A 72 -4.54 -26.88 13.27
C LEU A 72 -5.80 -26.12 12.86
N VAL A 73 -6.34 -26.47 11.68
CA VAL A 73 -7.58 -25.90 11.15
C VAL A 73 -8.52 -27.06 10.81
N GLU A 74 -9.79 -26.97 11.20
CA GLU A 74 -10.73 -28.09 11.06
C GLU A 74 -11.44 -28.12 9.68
N GLU A 75 -11.35 -27.05 8.87
CA GLU A 75 -12.00 -26.97 7.54
C GLU A 75 -11.13 -26.29 6.47
N GLU A 76 -11.46 -26.52 5.18
CA GLU A 76 -10.79 -25.93 4.00
C GLU A 76 -10.93 -24.39 3.97
N ARG A 77 -10.07 -23.69 4.72
CA ARG A 77 -9.94 -22.23 4.70
C ARG A 77 -8.99 -21.75 3.59
N GLU A 78 -9.10 -20.48 3.22
CA GLU A 78 -8.27 -19.82 2.19
C GLU A 78 -6.76 -19.84 2.49
N HIS A 79 -6.39 -19.88 3.77
CA HIS A 79 -5.00 -20.00 4.25
C HIS A 79 -4.63 -21.40 4.75
N ALA A 80 -5.53 -22.39 4.61
CA ALA A 80 -5.25 -23.75 5.00
C ALA A 80 -4.19 -24.36 4.07
N PHE A 81 -3.18 -24.96 4.68
CA PHE A 81 -2.15 -25.73 4.00
C PHE A 81 -2.26 -27.18 4.45
N LYS A 82 -2.27 -28.13 3.50
CA LYS A 82 -2.45 -29.54 3.81
C LYS A 82 -1.10 -30.24 3.90
N LEU A 83 -0.80 -30.80 5.07
CA LEU A 83 0.39 -31.63 5.31
C LEU A 83 -0.02 -33.09 5.43
N VAL A 84 0.80 -33.98 4.86
CA VAL A 84 0.59 -35.43 4.96
C VAL A 84 1.48 -35.98 6.06
N GLY A 85 0.90 -36.79 6.95
CA GLY A 85 1.64 -37.50 7.98
C GLY A 85 2.45 -38.64 7.37
N ASN A 86 3.74 -38.72 7.73
CA ASN A 86 4.69 -39.71 7.21
C ASN A 86 4.78 -40.95 8.13
N GLY A 87 3.73 -41.17 8.93
CA GLY A 87 3.63 -42.30 9.83
C GLY A 87 4.38 -42.12 11.15
N GLY A 88 4.33 -43.19 11.96
CA GLY A 88 4.94 -43.23 13.29
C GLY A 88 6.38 -43.72 13.26
N VAL A 89 7.04 -43.59 14.40
CA VAL A 89 8.43 -44.04 14.60
C VAL A 89 8.46 -45.57 14.75
N PRO A 90 9.27 -46.31 13.95
CA PRO A 90 9.44 -47.75 14.08
C PRO A 90 10.02 -48.15 15.44
N SER A 91 9.75 -49.39 15.86
CA SER A 91 10.30 -49.94 17.10
C SER A 91 11.83 -49.95 17.07
N GLY A 92 12.46 -49.40 18.11
CA GLY A 92 13.91 -49.31 18.23
C GLY A 92 14.51 -48.01 17.67
N HIS A 93 13.69 -47.14 17.09
CA HIS A 93 14.08 -45.80 16.69
C HIS A 93 13.45 -44.75 17.60
N GLU A 94 14.12 -43.62 17.69
CA GLU A 94 13.69 -42.46 18.45
C GLU A 94 13.78 -41.23 17.55
N ILE A 95 12.75 -40.38 17.59
CA ILE A 95 12.73 -39.10 16.89
C ILE A 95 12.41 -38.01 17.88
N VAL A 96 13.26 -36.98 17.91
CA VAL A 96 13.03 -35.75 18.68
C VAL A 96 12.97 -34.56 17.73
N ILE A 97 12.14 -33.58 18.07
CA ILE A 97 12.07 -32.30 17.35
C ILE A 97 12.89 -31.30 18.17
N ALA A 98 14.03 -30.86 17.66
CA ALA A 98 14.96 -30.01 18.38
C ALA A 98 15.02 -28.60 17.78
N ASP A 99 15.23 -27.59 18.61
CA ASP A 99 15.55 -26.25 18.14
C ASP A 99 16.96 -26.27 17.50
N PRO A 100 17.12 -25.89 16.22
CA PRO A 100 18.39 -26.04 15.52
C PRO A 100 19.53 -25.15 16.06
N GLU A 101 19.20 -24.05 16.75
CA GLU A 101 20.15 -23.12 17.36
C GLU A 101 20.40 -23.47 18.83
N GLN A 102 19.33 -23.65 19.61
CA GLN A 102 19.44 -23.91 21.05
C GLN A 102 19.76 -25.36 21.38
N GLN A 103 19.58 -26.28 20.43
CA GLN A 103 19.79 -27.73 20.60
C GLN A 103 18.99 -28.33 21.76
N THR A 104 17.82 -27.76 22.07
CA THR A 104 16.90 -28.24 23.10
C THR A 104 15.63 -28.80 22.46
N CYS A 105 14.89 -29.63 23.18
CA CYS A 105 13.65 -30.20 22.66
C CYS A 105 12.58 -29.12 22.46
N CYS A 106 11.97 -29.08 21.29
CA CYS A 106 10.87 -28.19 20.97
C CYS A 106 9.58 -28.61 21.69
N LYS A 107 8.75 -27.62 22.04
CA LYS A 107 7.37 -27.87 22.51
C LYS A 107 6.52 -28.50 21.38
N HIS A 108 5.46 -29.20 21.76
CA HIS A 108 4.59 -29.96 20.84
C HIS A 108 3.94 -29.12 19.71
N ASP A 109 3.85 -27.79 19.88
CA ASP A 109 3.27 -26.83 18.95
C ASP A 109 4.32 -26.06 18.11
N ARG A 110 5.60 -26.42 18.20
CA ARG A 110 6.71 -25.76 17.51
C ARG A 110 7.28 -26.64 16.39
N ILE A 111 7.68 -25.99 15.31
CA ILE A 111 8.43 -26.62 14.22
C ILE A 111 9.91 -26.55 14.58
N GLY A 112 10.60 -27.68 14.53
CA GLY A 112 12.04 -27.77 14.78
C GLY A 112 12.73 -28.73 13.80
N GLU A 113 14.03 -28.90 13.98
CA GLU A 113 14.83 -29.89 13.26
C GLU A 113 14.50 -31.31 13.73
N ILE A 114 14.34 -32.22 12.78
CA ILE A 114 14.07 -33.64 13.05
C ILE A 114 15.40 -34.30 13.38
N TRP A 115 15.52 -34.88 14.58
CA TRP A 115 16.71 -35.59 15.05
C TRP A 115 16.36 -37.05 15.29
N ILE A 116 17.22 -37.98 14.87
CA ILE A 116 16.91 -39.41 14.85
C ILE A 116 18.00 -40.22 15.54
N ALA A 117 17.62 -41.16 16.40
CA ALA A 117 18.49 -42.21 16.92
C ALA A 117 17.90 -43.58 16.61
N GLY A 118 18.75 -44.59 16.42
CA GLY A 118 18.29 -45.96 16.20
C GLY A 118 19.31 -46.84 15.48
N PRO A 119 19.05 -48.15 15.41
CA PRO A 119 19.99 -49.14 14.90
C PRO A 119 20.27 -49.03 13.39
N SER A 120 19.43 -48.32 12.64
CA SER A 120 19.64 -48.10 11.19
C SER A 120 20.31 -46.77 10.86
N VAL A 121 20.69 -45.97 11.87
CA VAL A 121 21.48 -44.75 11.67
C VAL A 121 22.92 -45.14 11.32
N ALA A 122 23.45 -44.59 10.23
CA ALA A 122 24.82 -44.84 9.79
C ALA A 122 25.85 -44.32 10.82
N GLN A 123 27.06 -44.86 10.79
CA GLN A 123 28.11 -44.47 11.74
C GLN A 123 28.73 -43.08 11.43
N GLY A 124 28.55 -42.59 10.21
CA GLY A 124 29.16 -41.36 9.72
C GLY A 124 29.35 -41.37 8.21
N TYR A 125 29.87 -40.27 7.69
CA TYR A 125 30.29 -40.13 6.30
C TYR A 125 31.72 -40.65 6.09
N TRP A 126 31.91 -41.45 5.04
CA TRP A 126 33.22 -42.03 4.71
C TRP A 126 34.29 -40.94 4.45
N ASN A 127 35.43 -41.04 5.14
CA ASN A 127 36.54 -40.07 5.07
C ASN A 127 36.16 -38.61 5.39
N ARG A 128 35.11 -38.38 6.19
CA ARG A 128 34.70 -37.05 6.64
C ARG A 128 34.40 -37.06 8.14
N SER A 129 35.44 -37.23 8.95
CA SER A 129 35.31 -37.38 10.41
C SER A 129 34.63 -36.17 11.07
N GLU A 130 34.99 -34.95 10.67
CA GLU A 130 34.39 -33.72 11.21
C GLU A 130 32.90 -33.60 10.87
N ASP A 131 32.52 -33.80 9.59
CA ASP A 131 31.10 -33.81 9.18
C ASP A 131 30.32 -34.91 9.91
N SER A 132 30.95 -36.06 10.14
CA SER A 132 30.35 -37.20 10.84
C SER A 132 30.08 -36.88 12.30
N GLU A 133 31.03 -36.26 12.99
CA GLU A 133 30.87 -35.85 14.39
C GLU A 133 29.76 -34.80 14.52
N GLN A 134 29.77 -33.77 13.67
CA GLN A 134 28.75 -32.71 13.70
C GLN A 134 27.33 -33.22 13.38
N THR A 135 27.21 -34.22 12.50
CA THR A 135 25.91 -34.67 11.99
C THR A 135 25.35 -35.84 12.79
N PHE A 136 26.18 -36.80 13.22
CA PHE A 136 25.74 -38.05 13.85
C PHE A 136 25.95 -38.13 15.36
N GLN A 137 26.68 -37.18 15.97
CA GLN A 137 26.99 -37.19 17.41
C GLN A 137 26.29 -36.07 18.19
N ALA A 138 25.16 -35.55 17.69
CA ALA A 138 24.46 -34.46 18.35
C ALA A 138 23.81 -34.90 19.67
N ARG A 139 23.81 -34.02 20.67
CA ARG A 139 23.18 -34.25 21.97
C ARG A 139 22.29 -33.08 22.33
N LEU A 140 21.19 -33.35 23.03
CA LEU A 140 20.31 -32.30 23.54
C LEU A 140 21.04 -31.50 24.62
N ALA A 141 21.05 -30.17 24.52
CA ALA A 141 21.83 -29.29 25.38
C ALA A 141 21.30 -29.23 26.83
N ASP A 142 20.01 -29.49 27.02
CA ASP A 142 19.31 -29.49 28.30
C ASP A 142 19.37 -30.83 29.03
N THR A 143 19.24 -31.95 28.33
CA THR A 143 19.22 -33.29 28.93
C THR A 143 20.52 -34.09 28.76
N GLY A 144 21.36 -33.73 27.77
CA GLY A 144 22.57 -34.48 27.39
C GLY A 144 22.30 -35.78 26.61
N GLU A 145 21.03 -36.08 26.33
CA GLU A 145 20.61 -37.30 25.63
C GLU A 145 21.12 -37.32 24.19
N GLY A 146 21.39 -38.54 23.67
CA GLY A 146 21.99 -38.78 22.36
C GLY A 146 23.06 -39.89 22.41
N PRO A 147 23.76 -40.16 21.28
CA PRO A 147 23.85 -39.30 20.11
C PRO A 147 22.64 -39.44 19.16
N TYR A 148 22.22 -38.30 18.59
CA TYR A 148 21.23 -38.21 17.54
C TYR A 148 21.89 -37.80 16.21
N LEU A 149 21.31 -38.30 15.11
CA LEU A 149 21.52 -37.79 13.76
C LEU A 149 20.70 -36.52 13.56
N ARG A 150 21.36 -35.41 13.22
CA ARG A 150 20.73 -34.18 12.74
C ARG A 150 20.38 -34.32 11.27
N THR A 151 19.09 -34.43 10.94
CA THR A 151 18.70 -34.66 9.53
C THR A 151 18.78 -33.38 8.69
N GLY A 152 18.75 -32.21 9.33
CA GLY A 152 18.57 -30.92 8.67
C GLY A 152 17.17 -30.70 8.10
N ASP A 153 16.23 -31.64 8.28
CA ASP A 153 14.84 -31.50 7.86
C ASP A 153 13.99 -30.93 9.00
N LEU A 154 13.00 -30.11 8.65
CA LEU A 154 12.11 -29.43 9.60
C LEU A 154 10.77 -30.13 9.67
N GLY A 155 10.25 -30.29 10.88
CA GLY A 155 8.97 -30.94 11.10
C GLY A 155 8.45 -30.81 12.52
N PHE A 156 7.33 -31.50 12.76
CA PHE A 156 6.73 -31.65 14.07
C PHE A 156 6.08 -33.02 14.20
N ILE A 157 5.86 -33.47 15.43
CA ILE A 157 5.12 -34.71 15.72
C ILE A 157 3.72 -34.33 16.20
N HIS A 158 2.69 -34.89 15.57
CA HIS A 158 1.30 -34.72 15.99
C HIS A 158 0.57 -36.06 15.97
N ALA A 159 -0.18 -36.37 17.03
CA ALA A 159 -0.88 -37.65 17.22
C ALA A 159 0.01 -38.88 16.94
N GLY A 160 1.29 -38.82 17.34
CA GLY A 160 2.26 -39.91 17.14
C GLY A 160 2.78 -40.08 15.71
N GLN A 161 2.52 -39.12 14.81
CA GLN A 161 2.99 -39.13 13.42
C GLN A 161 3.89 -37.95 13.11
N LEU A 162 4.86 -38.17 12.22
CA LEU A 162 5.81 -37.15 11.77
C LEU A 162 5.27 -36.37 10.56
N PHE A 163 5.24 -35.05 10.67
CA PHE A 163 4.90 -34.13 9.58
C PHE A 163 6.13 -33.33 9.18
N VAL A 164 6.62 -33.56 7.95
CA VAL A 164 7.77 -32.85 7.38
C VAL A 164 7.29 -31.58 6.69
N THR A 165 7.87 -30.44 7.06
CA THR A 165 7.48 -29.10 6.59
C THR A 165 8.48 -28.51 5.61
N GLY A 166 9.74 -28.93 5.65
CA GLY A 166 10.77 -28.47 4.73
C GLY A 166 12.16 -28.90 5.17
N ARG A 167 13.19 -28.23 4.65
CA ARG A 167 14.59 -28.49 5.01
C ARG A 167 15.26 -27.20 5.44
N LEU A 168 16.00 -27.23 6.55
CA LEU A 168 16.59 -26.07 7.20
C LEU A 168 17.50 -25.30 6.24
N LYS A 169 18.38 -25.99 5.52
CA LYS A 169 19.31 -25.38 4.53
C LYS A 169 18.64 -24.91 3.24
N ASP A 170 17.40 -25.33 2.99
CA ASP A 170 16.65 -24.92 1.80
C ASP A 170 15.71 -23.75 2.10
N LEU A 171 15.54 -23.34 3.36
CA LEU A 171 14.64 -22.26 3.73
C LEU A 171 15.13 -20.94 3.10
N ILE A 172 14.24 -20.24 2.40
CA ILE A 172 14.55 -18.95 1.79
C ILE A 172 14.19 -17.86 2.81
N ILE A 173 15.17 -17.07 3.27
CA ILE A 173 14.97 -16.07 4.33
C ILE A 173 15.12 -14.67 3.76
N ILE A 174 14.04 -14.14 3.19
CA ILE A 174 14.06 -12.81 2.58
C ILE A 174 13.40 -11.82 3.53
N ARG A 175 14.15 -10.80 3.97
CA ARG A 175 13.70 -9.73 4.89
C ARG A 175 13.25 -10.25 6.27
N GLY A 176 13.93 -11.27 6.78
CA GLY A 176 13.62 -11.86 8.10
C GLY A 176 12.35 -12.70 8.14
N LEU A 177 11.76 -13.02 6.97
CA LEU A 177 10.61 -13.90 6.83
C LEU A 177 11.03 -15.20 6.16
N ASN A 178 10.53 -16.31 6.70
CA ASN A 178 10.81 -17.66 6.22
C ASN A 178 9.85 -18.04 5.08
N TYR A 179 10.42 -18.44 3.94
CA TYR A 179 9.69 -18.94 2.78
C TYR A 179 10.15 -20.35 2.44
N TYR A 180 9.19 -21.27 2.38
CA TYR A 180 9.42 -22.62 1.93
C TYR A 180 9.51 -22.64 0.40
N PRO A 181 10.64 -23.10 -0.20
CA PRO A 181 10.81 -23.07 -1.66
C PRO A 181 9.71 -23.81 -2.40
N GLN A 182 9.18 -24.91 -1.83
CA GLN A 182 8.20 -25.74 -2.52
C GLN A 182 6.87 -25.00 -2.77
N ASP A 183 6.56 -24.00 -1.94
CA ASP A 183 5.38 -23.15 -2.11
C ASP A 183 5.55 -22.17 -3.29
N ILE A 184 6.74 -21.59 -3.40
CA ILE A 184 7.12 -20.73 -4.52
C ILE A 184 7.12 -21.58 -5.80
N GLU A 185 7.80 -22.73 -5.79
CA GLU A 185 7.87 -23.66 -6.91
C GLU A 185 6.47 -24.10 -7.39
N ARG A 186 5.52 -24.36 -6.47
CA ARG A 186 4.13 -24.69 -6.80
C ARG A 186 3.40 -23.53 -7.47
N THR A 187 3.70 -22.31 -7.07
CA THR A 187 3.10 -21.09 -7.65
C THR A 187 3.64 -20.84 -9.05
N VAL A 188 4.96 -20.99 -9.21
CA VAL A 188 5.65 -20.93 -10.50
C VAL A 188 5.10 -22.00 -11.45
N GLU A 189 4.95 -23.24 -10.99
CA GLU A 189 4.41 -24.33 -11.80
C GLU A 189 3.01 -24.02 -12.36
N ARG A 190 2.17 -23.29 -11.62
CA ARG A 190 0.79 -22.95 -12.00
C ARG A 190 0.68 -21.66 -12.80
N SER A 191 1.76 -20.91 -12.96
CA SER A 191 1.68 -19.59 -13.58
C SER A 191 1.53 -19.64 -15.10
N HIS A 192 1.96 -20.73 -15.75
CA HIS A 192 1.89 -20.85 -17.21
C HIS A 192 1.89 -22.32 -17.69
N GLU A 193 1.11 -22.64 -18.73
CA GLU A 193 0.96 -24.00 -19.28
C GLU A 193 2.25 -24.59 -19.90
N ALA A 194 3.21 -23.74 -20.23
CA ALA A 194 4.50 -24.13 -20.81
C ALA A 194 5.48 -24.67 -19.77
N LEU A 195 5.18 -24.53 -18.48
CA LEU A 195 6.04 -24.93 -17.37
C LEU A 195 5.73 -26.37 -16.97
N ARG A 196 6.77 -27.20 -16.93
CA ARG A 196 6.60 -28.63 -16.66
C ARG A 196 6.37 -28.92 -15.15
N PRO A 197 5.25 -29.55 -14.75
CA PRO A 197 4.99 -29.87 -13.36
C PRO A 197 6.13 -30.63 -12.65
N GLY A 198 6.43 -30.23 -11.41
CA GLY A 198 7.48 -30.85 -10.59
C GLY A 198 8.92 -30.65 -11.10
N CYS A 199 9.14 -29.65 -11.96
CA CYS A 199 10.44 -29.36 -12.57
C CYS A 199 10.85 -27.89 -12.42
N GLY A 200 10.48 -27.28 -11.29
CA GLY A 200 10.88 -25.93 -10.86
C GLY A 200 11.72 -25.96 -9.59
N VAL A 201 12.60 -24.97 -9.44
CA VAL A 201 13.45 -24.77 -8.26
C VAL A 201 13.44 -23.30 -7.90
N ALA A 202 13.16 -23.00 -6.63
CA ALA A 202 13.36 -21.68 -6.05
C ALA A 202 14.52 -21.75 -5.04
N PHE A 203 15.42 -20.76 -5.07
CA PHE A 203 16.50 -20.63 -4.08
C PHE A 203 16.89 -19.16 -3.89
N ALA A 204 17.54 -18.85 -2.76
CA ALA A 204 18.12 -17.53 -2.51
C ALA A 204 19.60 -17.49 -2.94
N ILE A 205 20.03 -16.35 -3.47
CA ILE A 205 21.43 -15.98 -3.64
C ILE A 205 21.72 -14.71 -2.85
N GLU A 206 22.97 -14.51 -2.46
CA GLU A 206 23.41 -13.25 -1.89
C GLU A 206 23.93 -12.36 -3.01
N ASP A 207 23.35 -11.18 -3.18
CA ASP A 207 23.76 -10.19 -4.17
C ASP A 207 23.71 -8.79 -3.54
N GLY A 208 24.89 -8.15 -3.44
CA GLY A 208 25.03 -6.82 -2.82
C GLY A 208 24.71 -6.77 -1.32
N GLY A 209 24.93 -7.88 -0.59
CA GLY A 209 24.64 -7.98 0.86
C GLY A 209 23.16 -8.18 1.19
N ALA A 210 22.32 -8.51 0.19
CA ALA A 210 20.91 -8.85 0.37
C ALA A 210 20.60 -10.24 -0.22
N GLU A 211 19.73 -11.00 0.46
CA GLU A 211 19.20 -12.26 -0.07
C GLU A 211 18.16 -12.00 -1.15
N ARG A 212 18.33 -12.66 -2.30
CA ARG A 212 17.50 -12.47 -3.50
C ARG A 212 17.01 -13.79 -4.08
N LEU A 213 15.73 -13.84 -4.46
CA LEU A 213 15.07 -15.05 -4.98
C LEU A 213 15.42 -15.32 -6.44
N VAL A 214 15.88 -16.53 -6.75
CA VAL A 214 16.09 -17.05 -8.11
C VAL A 214 15.15 -18.22 -8.34
N VAL A 215 14.55 -18.26 -9.54
CA VAL A 215 13.68 -19.33 -10.00
C VAL A 215 14.28 -19.97 -11.24
N VAL A 216 14.45 -21.29 -11.23
CA VAL A 216 14.87 -22.09 -12.40
C VAL A 216 13.78 -23.08 -12.73
N HIS A 217 13.35 -23.18 -13.98
CA HIS A 217 12.23 -24.05 -14.34
C HIS A 217 12.39 -24.69 -15.72
N GLU A 218 12.07 -25.99 -15.82
CA GLU A 218 12.01 -26.67 -17.11
C GLU A 218 10.79 -26.25 -17.92
N VAL A 219 11.00 -26.06 -19.23
CA VAL A 219 9.93 -25.86 -20.20
C VAL A 219 9.51 -27.20 -20.79
N GLU A 220 8.20 -27.40 -20.96
CA GLU A 220 7.65 -28.58 -21.65
C GLU A 220 8.10 -28.64 -23.12
N ARG A 221 8.53 -29.83 -23.57
CA ARG A 221 9.13 -30.03 -24.90
C ARG A 221 8.29 -29.52 -26.07
N ARG A 222 6.96 -29.61 -25.97
CA ARG A 222 6.02 -29.16 -27.02
C ARG A 222 6.03 -27.64 -27.21
N TYR A 223 6.31 -26.88 -26.14
CA TYR A 223 6.33 -25.42 -26.20
C TYR A 223 7.71 -24.86 -26.54
N ILE A 224 8.82 -25.61 -26.39
CA ILE A 224 10.19 -25.11 -26.61
C ILE A 224 10.38 -24.39 -27.96
N LYS A 225 9.76 -24.87 -29.04
CA LYS A 225 9.91 -24.27 -30.39
C LYS A 225 9.06 -23.02 -30.62
N GLN A 226 7.98 -22.83 -29.85
CA GLN A 226 7.01 -21.73 -29.98
C GLN A 226 6.91 -20.93 -28.68
N LEU A 227 7.94 -21.01 -27.84
CA LEU A 227 7.91 -20.46 -26.49
C LEU A 227 7.97 -18.94 -26.55
N ASP A 228 6.90 -18.27 -26.12
CA ASP A 228 6.97 -16.88 -25.72
C ASP A 228 7.61 -16.80 -24.33
N ALA A 229 8.94 -16.86 -24.29
CA ALA A 229 9.72 -16.92 -23.06
C ALA A 229 9.40 -15.74 -22.10
N GLU A 230 9.01 -14.61 -22.66
CA GLU A 230 8.76 -13.36 -21.96
C GLU A 230 7.40 -13.37 -21.29
N ALA A 231 6.39 -13.89 -21.99
CA ALA A 231 5.08 -14.14 -21.40
C ALA A 231 5.19 -15.14 -20.24
N VAL A 232 6.01 -16.19 -20.41
CA VAL A 232 6.26 -17.19 -19.36
C VAL A 232 6.98 -16.59 -18.16
N ILE A 233 8.08 -15.86 -18.38
CA ILE A 233 8.84 -15.22 -17.29
C ILE A 233 7.99 -14.15 -16.59
N GLY A 234 7.22 -13.35 -17.33
CA GLY A 234 6.31 -12.35 -16.77
C GLY A 234 5.21 -12.99 -15.90
N ALA A 235 4.61 -14.09 -16.36
CA ALA A 235 3.61 -14.83 -15.59
C ALA A 235 4.19 -15.40 -14.28
N ILE A 236 5.43 -15.90 -14.32
CA ILE A 236 6.16 -16.38 -13.14
C ILE A 236 6.34 -15.23 -12.12
N CYS A 237 6.92 -14.11 -12.55
CA CYS A 237 7.17 -12.96 -11.68
C CYS A 237 5.88 -12.40 -11.07
N GLN A 238 4.82 -12.27 -11.87
CA GLN A 238 3.53 -11.77 -11.40
C GLN A 238 2.88 -12.71 -10.37
N SER A 239 2.92 -14.02 -10.62
CA SER A 239 2.30 -15.00 -9.73
C SER A 239 3.04 -15.10 -8.39
N VAL A 240 4.39 -15.10 -8.42
CA VAL A 240 5.21 -15.11 -7.21
C VAL A 240 5.01 -13.83 -6.40
N SER A 241 4.98 -12.67 -7.06
CA SER A 241 4.72 -11.38 -6.40
C SER A 241 3.35 -11.35 -5.73
N ARG A 242 2.29 -11.74 -6.45
CA ARG A 242 0.90 -11.71 -5.95
C ARG A 242 0.66 -12.67 -4.78
N GLU A 243 1.24 -13.87 -4.81
CA GLU A 243 0.94 -14.92 -3.83
C GLU A 243 1.91 -14.97 -2.65
N HIS A 244 3.16 -14.51 -2.84
CA HIS A 244 4.19 -14.57 -1.81
C HIS A 244 4.70 -13.20 -1.35
N ASN A 245 4.29 -12.11 -2.00
CA ASN A 245 4.86 -10.77 -1.77
C ASN A 245 6.40 -10.74 -1.94
N LEU A 246 6.93 -11.60 -2.82
CA LEU A 246 8.36 -11.74 -3.11
C LEU A 246 8.71 -11.24 -4.51
N ARG A 247 9.86 -10.57 -4.61
CA ARG A 247 10.47 -10.20 -5.89
C ARG A 247 11.34 -11.35 -6.40
N VAL A 248 11.10 -11.78 -7.64
CA VAL A 248 11.99 -12.72 -8.32
C VAL A 248 13.15 -11.93 -8.96
N HIS A 249 14.38 -12.17 -8.50
CA HIS A 249 15.58 -11.52 -9.02
C HIS A 249 16.01 -12.10 -10.38
N ALA A 250 15.92 -13.42 -10.54
CA ALA A 250 16.21 -14.07 -11.81
C ALA A 250 15.28 -15.25 -12.09
N VAL A 251 14.90 -15.40 -13.36
CA VAL A 251 14.18 -16.57 -13.89
C VAL A 251 15.03 -17.19 -15.00
N VAL A 252 15.32 -18.49 -14.87
CA VAL A 252 16.02 -19.27 -15.90
C VAL A 252 15.12 -20.40 -16.36
N LEU A 253 14.63 -20.28 -17.60
CA LEU A 253 13.94 -21.35 -18.29
C LEU A 253 14.97 -22.28 -18.92
N ILE A 254 14.95 -23.55 -18.55
CA ILE A 254 15.93 -24.55 -19.01
C ILE A 254 15.27 -25.63 -19.86
N LYS A 255 16.07 -26.34 -20.65
CA LYS A 255 15.60 -27.42 -21.53
C LYS A 255 14.94 -28.52 -20.68
N THR A 256 13.96 -29.22 -21.27
CA THR A 256 13.36 -30.39 -20.63
C THR A 256 14.44 -31.40 -20.26
N SER A 257 14.33 -31.99 -19.06
CA SER A 257 15.26 -33.00 -18.52
C SER A 257 16.69 -32.49 -18.30
N SER A 258 16.86 -31.22 -17.95
CA SER A 258 18.16 -30.63 -17.66
C SER A 258 18.29 -30.07 -16.25
N LEU A 259 17.22 -30.12 -15.45
CA LEU A 259 17.27 -29.72 -14.06
C LEU A 259 18.07 -30.76 -13.25
N PRO A 260 19.05 -30.35 -12.42
CA PRO A 260 19.77 -31.26 -11.54
C PRO A 260 18.82 -31.99 -10.60
N LYS A 261 18.74 -33.32 -10.76
CA LYS A 261 17.93 -34.21 -9.94
C LYS A 261 18.76 -35.42 -9.54
N THR A 262 18.49 -35.97 -8.35
CA THR A 262 19.03 -37.27 -7.94
C THR A 262 18.52 -38.38 -8.88
N THR A 263 19.13 -39.56 -8.82
CA THR A 263 18.64 -40.76 -9.54
C THR A 263 17.20 -41.15 -9.14
N SER A 264 16.75 -40.74 -7.96
CA SER A 264 15.37 -40.88 -7.46
C SER A 264 14.43 -39.74 -7.89
N GLY A 265 14.92 -38.75 -8.65
CA GLY A 265 14.12 -37.63 -9.16
C GLY A 265 13.92 -36.46 -8.20
N LYS A 266 14.53 -36.47 -7.00
CA LYS A 266 14.51 -35.33 -6.07
C LYS A 266 15.35 -34.18 -6.64
N VAL A 267 14.84 -32.95 -6.56
CA VAL A 267 15.54 -31.75 -7.03
C VAL A 267 16.78 -31.49 -6.18
N GLN A 268 17.93 -31.26 -6.82
CA GLN A 268 19.16 -30.86 -6.14
C GLN A 268 19.30 -29.33 -6.15
N ARG A 269 18.62 -28.66 -5.21
CA ARG A 269 18.51 -27.19 -5.15
C ARG A 269 19.86 -26.49 -5.01
N LEU A 270 20.72 -26.98 -4.12
CA LEU A 270 22.07 -26.43 -3.92
C LEU A 270 22.92 -26.57 -5.19
N LEU A 271 22.90 -27.74 -5.84
CA LEU A 271 23.63 -27.95 -7.10
C LEU A 271 23.07 -27.08 -8.23
N CYS A 272 21.75 -26.91 -8.30
CA CYS A 272 21.11 -26.00 -9.25
C CYS A 272 21.51 -24.53 -9.00
N ARG A 273 21.60 -24.11 -7.74
CA ARG A 273 22.13 -22.80 -7.33
C ARG A 273 23.60 -22.63 -7.74
N GLU A 274 24.44 -23.64 -7.54
CA GLU A 274 25.84 -23.63 -7.98
C GLU A 274 25.96 -23.50 -9.51
N HIS A 275 25.19 -24.29 -10.27
CA HIS A 275 25.15 -24.18 -11.73
C HIS A 275 24.62 -22.82 -12.20
N PHE A 276 23.67 -22.24 -11.48
CA PHE A 276 23.20 -20.88 -11.75
C PHE A 276 24.33 -19.86 -11.55
N ILE A 277 25.04 -19.92 -10.42
CA ILE A 277 26.15 -19.02 -10.07
C ILE A 277 27.30 -19.16 -11.09
N ARG A 278 27.61 -20.38 -11.54
CA ARG A 278 28.65 -20.65 -12.55
C ARG A 278 28.21 -20.34 -13.98
N GLY A 279 26.90 -20.23 -14.24
CA GLY A 279 26.34 -20.01 -15.56
C GLY A 279 26.18 -21.28 -16.43
N ASP A 280 26.26 -22.48 -15.84
CA ASP A 280 26.30 -23.78 -16.53
C ASP A 280 24.91 -24.39 -16.81
N LEU A 281 23.82 -23.63 -16.61
CA LEU A 281 22.46 -24.12 -16.84
C LEU A 281 22.14 -24.24 -18.33
N ASN A 282 21.49 -25.34 -18.72
CA ASN A 282 21.01 -25.62 -20.09
C ASN A 282 19.82 -24.72 -20.49
N THR A 283 20.13 -23.44 -20.65
CA THR A 283 19.17 -22.36 -20.75
C THR A 283 18.45 -22.36 -22.11
N VAL A 284 17.12 -22.31 -22.07
CA VAL A 284 16.23 -22.00 -23.20
C VAL A 284 16.01 -20.49 -23.27
N ALA A 285 15.71 -19.87 -22.14
CA ALA A 285 15.57 -18.43 -22.01
C ALA A 285 15.89 -17.99 -20.58
N LYS A 286 16.32 -16.75 -20.41
CA LYS A 286 16.64 -16.23 -19.09
C LYS A 286 16.34 -14.75 -18.98
N SER A 287 16.23 -14.33 -17.74
CA SER A 287 16.01 -12.97 -17.31
C SER A 287 17.25 -12.05 -17.48
N VAL A 288 17.30 -11.19 -18.52
CA VAL A 288 18.40 -10.26 -18.89
C VAL A 288 19.04 -9.44 -17.75
N GLY A 289 20.18 -9.87 -17.22
CA GLY A 289 20.90 -9.18 -16.13
C GLY A 289 21.36 -10.09 -15.00
N ALA A 290 20.89 -11.33 -14.98
CA ALA A 290 21.17 -12.32 -13.94
C ALA A 290 22.66 -12.70 -13.71
N LEU A 291 23.61 -12.17 -14.49
CA LEU A 291 25.04 -12.53 -14.41
C LEU A 291 26.02 -11.35 -14.61
N LYS A 292 25.58 -10.07 -14.70
CA LYS A 292 26.53 -8.98 -15.01
C LYS A 292 27.52 -8.63 -13.89
N ASN A 293 27.28 -9.06 -12.64
CA ASN A 293 28.08 -8.67 -11.47
C ASN A 293 28.68 -9.83 -10.66
N LEU A 294 28.63 -11.08 -11.16
CA LEU A 294 29.18 -12.26 -10.47
C LEU A 294 30.38 -12.82 -11.23
N GLU A 295 31.35 -11.97 -11.59
CA GLU A 295 32.66 -12.49 -12.02
C GLU A 295 33.57 -12.67 -10.79
N PRO A 296 34.12 -13.88 -10.56
CA PRO A 296 35.16 -14.07 -9.56
C PRO A 296 36.43 -13.35 -10.02
N ARG A 297 36.88 -12.36 -9.24
CA ARG A 297 38.21 -11.77 -9.38
C ARG A 297 39.25 -12.84 -9.08
N PHE A 298 40.05 -13.25 -10.06
CA PHE A 298 41.51 -13.48 -9.95
C PHE A 298 42.12 -13.66 -11.37
N PRO A 299 43.42 -13.34 -11.55
CA PRO A 299 44.00 -12.93 -12.82
C PRO A 299 44.49 -14.11 -13.66
N ILE A 300 44.63 -13.94 -14.98
CA ILE A 300 45.81 -14.29 -15.80
C ILE A 300 45.55 -13.88 -17.27
N GLN A 301 46.67 -13.68 -17.97
CA GLN A 301 46.95 -12.87 -19.15
C GLN A 301 46.51 -13.45 -20.51
N THR A 302 46.26 -12.50 -21.43
CA THR A 302 46.56 -12.44 -22.88
C THR A 302 46.50 -13.71 -23.75
N GLU A 303 45.77 -13.64 -24.86
CA GLU A 303 46.35 -13.41 -26.21
C GLU A 303 45.25 -13.21 -27.26
N GLU A 304 45.51 -12.29 -28.19
CA GLU A 304 44.70 -11.98 -29.36
C GLU A 304 44.68 -13.17 -30.33
N GLU A 305 43.52 -13.48 -30.92
CA GLU A 305 43.50 -13.69 -32.38
C GLU A 305 42.10 -13.57 -32.99
N SER A 306 42.13 -12.94 -34.16
CA SER A 306 41.08 -12.49 -35.07
C SER A 306 39.97 -13.48 -35.43
N ARG A 307 38.74 -12.96 -35.61
CA ARG A 307 37.90 -13.25 -36.80
C ARG A 307 36.76 -12.23 -36.99
N PRO A 308 36.38 -11.96 -38.26
CA PRO A 308 35.59 -10.80 -38.67
C PRO A 308 34.08 -11.08 -38.63
N ASP A 309 33.31 -10.00 -38.56
CA ASP A 309 31.85 -9.95 -38.55
C ASP A 309 31.16 -10.64 -37.37
N GLN A 310 31.61 -10.27 -36.16
CA GLN A 310 30.62 -9.91 -35.16
C GLN A 310 29.68 -8.89 -35.83
N VAL A 311 28.38 -9.20 -35.88
CA VAL A 311 27.39 -8.17 -35.59
C VAL A 311 27.78 -7.65 -34.21
N LYS A 312 28.74 -6.72 -34.19
CA LYS A 312 29.08 -5.93 -33.03
C LYS A 312 27.73 -5.41 -32.61
N MET A 313 27.30 -5.81 -31.42
CA MET A 313 26.27 -5.10 -30.69
C MET A 313 26.51 -3.63 -30.97
N ALA A 314 25.57 -3.03 -31.70
CA ALA A 314 25.76 -1.69 -32.20
C ALA A 314 26.25 -0.83 -31.02
N PRO A 315 27.30 -0.01 -31.20
CA PRO A 315 27.86 0.79 -30.11
C PRO A 315 26.88 1.92 -29.77
N SER A 316 25.69 1.64 -29.23
CA SER A 316 24.53 2.28 -29.87
C SER A 316 23.44 2.86 -28.99
N ALA A 317 23.55 2.87 -27.65
CA ALA A 317 22.62 3.66 -26.83
C ALA A 317 23.37 4.53 -25.84
N ALA A 318 24.10 3.95 -24.88
CA ALA A 318 24.85 4.70 -23.86
C ALA A 318 25.93 5.64 -24.45
N LYS A 319 26.72 5.18 -25.43
CA LYS A 319 27.71 6.03 -26.14
C LYS A 319 27.05 7.16 -26.94
N LEU A 320 25.93 6.87 -27.62
CA LEU A 320 25.14 7.85 -28.36
C LEU A 320 24.46 8.85 -27.41
N LEU A 321 23.97 8.41 -26.25
CA LEU A 321 23.42 9.23 -25.18
C LEU A 321 24.47 10.16 -24.60
N LYS A 322 25.69 9.66 -24.34
CA LYS A 322 26.79 10.47 -23.81
C LYS A 322 27.24 11.51 -24.84
N ALA A 323 27.30 11.14 -26.12
CA ALA A 323 27.58 12.07 -27.21
C ALA A 323 26.48 13.13 -27.41
N CYS A 324 25.19 12.75 -27.34
CA CYS A 324 24.06 13.68 -27.41
C CYS A 324 24.01 14.61 -26.19
N SER A 325 24.28 14.08 -24.99
CA SER A 325 24.38 14.86 -23.75
C SER A 325 25.46 15.94 -23.84
N LEU A 326 26.63 15.60 -24.40
CA LEU A 326 27.75 16.53 -24.59
C LEU A 326 27.44 17.64 -25.60
N LYS A 327 26.67 17.34 -26.67
CA LYS A 327 26.21 18.35 -27.64
C LYS A 327 25.23 19.33 -27.01
N LEU A 328 24.28 18.84 -26.19
CA LEU A 328 23.30 19.66 -25.47
C LEU A 328 23.96 20.59 -24.43
N GLY A 329 25.05 20.17 -23.79
CA GLY A 329 25.77 20.97 -22.79
C GLY A 329 26.64 22.12 -23.34
N ARG A 330 26.96 22.13 -24.65
CA ARG A 330 27.87 23.12 -25.27
C ARG A 330 27.15 24.31 -25.94
N SER A 331 25.85 24.24 -26.18
CA SER A 331 25.09 25.33 -26.84
C SER A 331 24.60 26.37 -25.84
N LYS A 332 25.48 27.30 -25.43
CA LYS A 332 25.11 28.42 -24.54
C LYS A 332 25.00 29.77 -25.26
N SER A 333 25.34 29.88 -26.54
CA SER A 333 25.33 31.16 -27.26
C SER A 333 24.32 31.26 -28.40
N ASP A 334 23.83 30.14 -28.94
CA ASP A 334 22.73 30.11 -29.92
C ASP A 334 21.78 28.97 -29.53
N GLY A 335 20.47 29.25 -29.54
CA GLY A 335 19.43 28.39 -28.98
C GLY A 335 19.51 26.91 -29.42
N ILE A 336 19.16 26.01 -28.51
CA ILE A 336 19.15 24.56 -28.74
C ILE A 336 18.26 24.23 -29.95
N GLY A 337 18.85 23.63 -31.00
CA GLY A 337 18.11 23.21 -32.18
C GLY A 337 17.13 22.07 -31.86
N THR A 338 15.89 22.19 -32.34
CA THR A 338 14.80 21.20 -32.14
C THR A 338 15.17 19.78 -32.57
N LYS A 339 16.12 19.61 -33.49
CA LYS A 339 16.64 18.31 -33.92
C LYS A 339 17.48 17.60 -32.86
N ASP A 340 18.36 18.29 -32.15
CA ASP A 340 19.25 17.68 -31.15
C ASP A 340 18.47 17.23 -29.89
N ALA A 341 17.46 18.01 -29.49
CA ALA A 341 16.55 17.65 -28.41
C ALA A 341 15.68 16.42 -28.76
N SER A 342 15.16 16.35 -29.99
CA SER A 342 14.38 15.20 -30.45
C SER A 342 15.23 13.93 -30.57
N GLU A 343 16.49 14.06 -31.01
CA GLU A 343 17.41 12.94 -31.08
C GLU A 343 17.76 12.42 -29.68
N PHE A 344 18.02 13.31 -28.73
CA PHE A 344 18.28 12.95 -27.34
C PHE A 344 17.12 12.19 -26.68
N VAL A 345 15.88 12.67 -26.84
CA VAL A 345 14.69 11.99 -26.28
C VAL A 345 14.54 10.59 -26.87
N ARG A 346 14.71 10.44 -28.18
CA ARG A 346 14.58 9.14 -28.86
C ARG A 346 15.65 8.14 -28.37
N VAL A 347 16.90 8.57 -28.23
CA VAL A 347 17.98 7.71 -27.74
C VAL A 347 17.78 7.39 -26.26
N THR A 348 17.29 8.34 -25.46
CA THR A 348 16.97 8.14 -24.03
C THR A 348 15.82 7.16 -23.82
N GLN A 349 14.71 7.30 -24.55
CA GLN A 349 13.60 6.36 -24.51
C GLN A 349 14.05 4.95 -24.89
N SER A 350 14.86 4.83 -25.96
CA SER A 350 15.40 3.55 -26.38
C SER A 350 16.29 2.93 -25.30
N PHE A 351 17.18 3.69 -24.65
CA PHE A 351 18.02 3.19 -23.56
C PHE A 351 17.19 2.70 -22.36
N ILE A 352 16.24 3.51 -21.89
CA ILE A 352 15.39 3.14 -20.75
C ILE A 352 14.51 1.94 -21.09
N ALA A 353 13.96 1.87 -22.32
CA ALA A 353 13.19 0.72 -22.76
C ALA A 353 14.03 -0.56 -22.86
N HIS A 354 15.31 -0.46 -23.23
CA HIS A 354 16.24 -1.60 -23.12
C HIS A 354 16.49 -1.96 -21.65
N SER A 355 16.68 -1.00 -20.74
CA SER A 355 16.83 -1.29 -19.31
C SER A 355 15.59 -1.92 -18.68
N VAL A 356 14.39 -1.53 -19.12
CA VAL A 356 13.09 -2.07 -18.67
C VAL A 356 12.85 -3.46 -19.25
N ALA A 357 13.10 -3.64 -20.56
CA ALA A 357 13.11 -4.95 -21.21
C ALA A 357 14.07 -5.89 -20.47
N ASP A 358 15.24 -5.37 -20.09
CA ASP A 358 16.25 -6.14 -19.40
C ASP A 358 15.82 -6.47 -17.96
N LEU A 359 15.16 -5.55 -17.25
CA LEU A 359 14.69 -5.75 -15.87
C LEU A 359 13.49 -6.71 -15.79
N LEU A 360 12.57 -6.61 -16.75
CA LEU A 360 11.34 -7.40 -16.83
C LEU A 360 11.46 -8.67 -17.65
N LYS A 361 12.56 -8.81 -18.39
CA LYS A 361 12.94 -10.03 -19.10
C LYS A 361 12.05 -10.30 -20.29
N ILE A 362 11.64 -9.20 -20.93
CA ILE A 362 10.71 -9.15 -22.05
C ILE A 362 11.37 -8.46 -23.26
N SER A 363 10.72 -8.50 -24.43
CA SER A 363 11.31 -8.07 -25.69
C SER A 363 11.25 -6.58 -25.72
N PHE A 364 12.29 -5.95 -26.24
CA PHE A 364 12.26 -4.53 -26.52
C PHE A 364 11.03 -4.11 -27.34
N SER A 365 10.57 -4.97 -28.27
CA SER A 365 9.37 -4.70 -29.10
C SER A 365 8.05 -4.73 -28.34
N LYS A 366 8.02 -5.33 -27.14
CA LYS A 366 6.84 -5.38 -26.25
C LYS A 366 6.84 -4.29 -25.18
N VAL A 367 7.94 -3.55 -25.04
CA VAL A 367 8.03 -2.42 -24.11
C VAL A 367 7.40 -1.19 -24.76
N ASP A 368 6.16 -0.93 -24.37
CA ASP A 368 5.48 0.30 -24.74
C ASP A 368 6.03 1.48 -23.93
N VAL A 369 6.72 2.40 -24.61
CA VAL A 369 7.36 3.55 -23.98
C VAL A 369 6.38 4.55 -23.38
N TYR A 370 5.10 4.48 -23.73
CA TYR A 370 4.05 5.37 -23.23
C TYR A 370 3.23 4.74 -22.09
N ARG A 371 3.42 3.45 -21.83
CA ARG A 371 2.67 2.74 -20.80
C ARG A 371 3.30 2.92 -19.41
N PRO A 372 2.48 3.08 -18.34
CA PRO A 372 2.97 3.14 -16.96
C PRO A 372 3.81 1.94 -16.55
N LEU A 373 4.99 2.19 -15.98
CA LEU A 373 5.97 1.15 -15.62
C LEU A 373 5.44 0.16 -14.59
N ASN A 374 4.59 0.60 -13.65
CA ASN A 374 3.92 -0.27 -12.67
C ASN A 374 2.95 -1.29 -13.31
N THR A 375 2.40 -1.02 -14.49
CA THR A 375 1.51 -1.96 -15.21
C THR A 375 2.26 -3.04 -15.99
N LEU A 376 3.58 -2.91 -16.10
CA LEU A 376 4.45 -3.89 -16.76
C LEU A 376 5.00 -4.95 -15.77
N GLY A 377 4.54 -4.96 -14.51
CA GLY A 377 4.98 -5.91 -13.49
C GLY A 377 6.25 -5.50 -12.74
N ILE A 378 6.63 -4.22 -12.81
CA ILE A 378 7.73 -3.64 -12.03
C ILE A 378 7.22 -3.35 -10.61
N ASP A 379 7.73 -4.09 -9.62
CA ASP A 379 7.40 -3.86 -8.22
C ASP A 379 8.14 -2.65 -7.62
N SER A 380 7.77 -2.30 -6.39
CA SER A 380 8.27 -1.08 -5.76
C SER A 380 9.80 -1.04 -5.58
N LEU A 381 10.46 -2.20 -5.51
CA LEU A 381 11.91 -2.31 -5.38
C LEU A 381 12.60 -2.34 -6.74
N MET A 382 11.99 -2.97 -7.75
CA MET A 382 12.44 -2.95 -9.15
C MET A 382 12.50 -1.52 -9.69
N ALA A 383 11.51 -0.72 -9.33
CA ALA A 383 11.43 0.69 -9.64
C ALA A 383 12.65 1.46 -9.10
N VAL A 384 12.99 1.31 -7.82
CA VAL A 384 14.10 2.04 -7.17
C VAL A 384 15.46 1.73 -7.82
N GLU A 385 15.74 0.46 -8.12
CA GLU A 385 17.02 0.03 -8.70
C GLU A 385 17.19 0.47 -10.14
N LEU A 386 16.14 0.33 -10.96
CA LEU A 386 16.12 0.81 -12.34
C LEU A 386 16.46 2.30 -12.39
N MET A 387 15.93 3.08 -11.45
CA MET A 387 16.21 4.51 -11.36
C MET A 387 17.64 4.82 -10.96
N SER A 388 18.20 4.06 -10.02
CA SER A 388 19.60 4.24 -9.62
C SER A 388 20.56 3.99 -10.79
N ASP A 389 20.31 2.97 -11.61
CA ASP A 389 21.15 2.65 -12.77
C ASP A 389 21.02 3.69 -13.88
N ILE A 390 19.78 4.12 -14.18
CA ILE A 390 19.49 5.14 -15.20
C ILE A 390 20.05 6.51 -14.76
N ALA A 391 19.87 6.89 -13.49
CA ALA A 391 20.38 8.13 -12.90
C ALA A 391 21.90 8.21 -12.97
N ARG A 392 22.59 7.10 -12.64
CA ARG A 392 24.05 6.99 -12.68
C ARG A 392 24.60 7.14 -14.09
N GLU A 393 24.01 6.45 -15.08
CA GLU A 393 24.53 6.45 -16.46
C GLU A 393 24.28 7.79 -17.17
N MET A 394 23.18 8.47 -16.82
CA MET A 394 22.80 9.74 -17.43
C MET A 394 23.22 10.98 -16.63
N GLU A 395 23.82 10.83 -15.44
CA GLU A 395 24.15 11.94 -14.52
C GLU A 395 22.97 12.90 -14.32
N ILE A 396 21.82 12.32 -13.98
CA ILE A 396 20.54 13.00 -13.77
C ILE A 396 19.87 12.44 -12.53
N GLU A 397 19.10 13.25 -11.85
CA GLU A 397 18.32 12.84 -10.68
C GLU A 397 16.90 12.56 -11.09
N PHE A 398 16.31 11.54 -10.48
CA PHE A 398 14.92 11.23 -10.71
C PHE A 398 14.15 11.04 -9.39
N PRO A 399 12.91 11.49 -9.34
CA PRO A 399 12.03 11.25 -8.21
C PRO A 399 11.43 9.83 -8.29
N VAL A 400 11.82 8.98 -7.34
CA VAL A 400 11.47 7.55 -7.29
C VAL A 400 9.96 7.35 -7.19
N GLU A 401 9.26 8.27 -6.54
CA GLU A 401 7.82 8.18 -6.29
C GLU A 401 6.99 8.28 -7.58
N ALA A 402 7.55 8.82 -8.68
CA ALA A 402 6.85 8.96 -9.95
C ALA A 402 6.55 7.60 -10.59
N LEU A 403 7.36 6.58 -10.30
CA LEU A 403 7.16 5.22 -10.80
C LEU A 403 5.98 4.52 -10.12
N PHE A 404 5.78 4.76 -8.82
CA PHE A 404 4.64 4.21 -8.08
C PHE A 404 3.32 4.84 -8.56
N LEU A 405 3.40 6.04 -9.13
CA LEU A 405 2.30 6.82 -9.65
C LEU A 405 2.11 6.68 -11.17
N GLY A 406 2.77 5.69 -11.78
CA GLY A 406 2.51 5.29 -13.16
C GLY A 406 3.32 6.04 -14.22
N ALA A 407 4.51 6.55 -13.90
CA ALA A 407 5.39 7.14 -14.90
C ALA A 407 5.74 6.14 -16.02
N SER A 408 5.69 6.61 -17.27
CA SER A 408 6.14 5.87 -18.45
C SER A 408 7.59 6.20 -18.82
N ILE A 409 8.17 5.39 -19.71
CA ILE A 409 9.54 5.59 -20.24
C ILE A 409 9.64 6.93 -20.98
N ALA A 410 8.59 7.33 -21.68
CA ALA A 410 8.51 8.62 -22.34
C ALA A 410 8.57 9.78 -21.33
N ASN A 411 7.96 9.62 -20.15
CA ASN A 411 8.03 10.64 -19.10
C ASN A 411 9.43 10.73 -18.50
N LEU A 412 10.11 9.60 -18.31
CA LEU A 412 11.48 9.56 -17.84
C LEU A 412 12.45 10.23 -18.83
N ALA A 413 12.31 9.94 -20.13
CA ALA A 413 13.15 10.54 -21.17
C ALA A 413 12.91 12.05 -21.34
N ALA A 414 11.66 12.50 -21.22
CA ALA A 414 11.34 13.93 -21.21
C ALA A 414 11.98 14.64 -20.01
N HIS A 415 12.01 13.98 -18.86
CA HIS A 415 12.64 14.52 -17.66
C HIS A 415 14.16 14.63 -17.76
N ALA A 416 14.80 13.60 -18.33
CA ALA A 416 16.22 13.62 -18.63
C ALA A 416 16.60 14.78 -19.56
N LEU A 417 15.80 15.03 -20.61
CA LEU A 417 16.04 16.16 -21.53
C LEU A 417 15.94 17.48 -20.78
N TRP A 418 14.86 17.66 -20.02
CA TRP A 418 14.63 18.87 -19.22
C TRP A 418 15.83 19.16 -18.31
N GLN A 419 16.28 18.19 -17.51
CA GLN A 419 17.36 18.40 -16.55
C GLN A 419 18.71 18.72 -17.22
N LYS A 420 18.98 18.16 -18.41
CA LYS A 420 20.19 18.48 -19.19
C LYS A 420 20.13 19.85 -19.86
N THR A 421 18.94 20.36 -20.19
CA THR A 421 18.77 21.66 -20.86
C THR A 421 18.61 22.84 -19.90
N SER A 422 18.14 22.62 -18.67
CA SER A 422 17.75 23.70 -17.75
C SER A 422 18.88 24.29 -16.89
N GLY A 423 20.11 23.76 -16.96
CA GLY A 423 21.28 24.30 -16.23
C GLY A 423 21.22 24.05 -14.71
N LYS A 424 22.37 23.81 -14.08
CA LYS A 424 22.47 23.43 -12.64
C LYS A 424 21.72 24.43 -11.74
N GLY A 425 20.81 23.89 -10.91
CA GLY A 425 20.04 24.66 -9.92
C GLY A 425 18.57 24.24 -9.74
N CYS A 426 18.05 23.29 -10.54
CA CYS A 426 16.65 22.82 -10.43
C CYS A 426 16.56 21.45 -9.74
N GLU A 427 15.55 21.23 -8.90
CA GLU A 427 15.33 19.95 -8.22
C GLU A 427 14.64 18.94 -9.17
N ALA A 428 14.89 17.64 -8.99
CA ALA A 428 14.32 16.57 -9.83
C ALA A 428 12.78 16.55 -9.87
N LYS A 429 12.11 17.23 -8.93
CA LYS A 429 10.65 17.37 -8.89
C LYS A 429 10.11 18.47 -9.82
N ASP A 430 10.95 19.38 -10.31
CA ASP A 430 10.52 20.53 -11.13
C ASP A 430 10.40 20.19 -12.62
N GLY A 431 10.85 18.99 -13.01
CA GLY A 431 10.78 18.53 -14.39
C GLY A 431 9.52 17.73 -14.71
N PRO A 432 9.42 17.19 -15.93
CA PRO A 432 8.27 16.43 -16.44
C PRO A 432 7.69 15.32 -15.54
N LEU A 433 8.51 14.69 -14.68
CA LEU A 433 8.05 13.68 -13.71
C LEU A 433 7.39 14.27 -12.46
N GLY A 434 7.66 15.54 -12.14
CA GLY A 434 6.90 16.33 -11.16
C GLY A 434 5.40 16.30 -11.39
N LYS A 435 4.99 16.18 -12.67
CA LYS A 435 3.58 16.11 -13.05
C LYS A 435 2.93 14.77 -12.69
N ILE A 436 3.69 13.69 -12.60
CA ILE A 436 3.20 12.37 -12.20
C ILE A 436 3.21 12.21 -10.68
N LEU A 437 4.13 12.91 -10.02
CA LEU A 437 4.23 13.04 -8.56
C LEU A 437 3.18 13.96 -7.97
N SER A 438 2.62 14.83 -8.81
CA SER A 438 1.46 15.61 -8.41
C SER A 438 0.36 14.61 -8.01
N PRO A 439 -0.39 14.82 -6.92
CA PRO A 439 -1.19 13.80 -6.21
C PRO A 439 -2.18 12.99 -7.08
N SER A 440 -2.44 13.49 -8.26
CA SER A 440 -3.22 13.01 -9.36
C SER A 440 -3.72 11.63 -9.62
N LEU A 441 -2.80 10.70 -9.70
CA LEU A 441 -3.04 9.43 -10.34
C LEU A 441 -3.32 8.37 -9.28
N GLN A 442 -3.56 8.77 -8.02
CA GLN A 442 -3.60 7.87 -6.86
C GLN A 442 -4.94 7.17 -6.59
N SER A 443 -5.99 7.41 -7.38
CA SER A 443 -7.28 6.71 -7.19
C SER A 443 -7.83 6.27 -8.53
N GLY A 444 -8.10 4.99 -8.72
CA GLY A 444 -8.93 4.56 -9.84
C GLY A 444 -8.77 3.13 -10.32
N GLU A 445 -7.56 2.68 -10.66
CA GLU A 445 -7.47 1.52 -11.56
C GLU A 445 -7.13 0.16 -10.93
N LEU A 446 -6.86 0.05 -9.63
CA LEU A 446 -6.47 -1.24 -9.05
C LEU A 446 -7.63 -2.15 -8.59
N ALA A 447 -8.84 -1.62 -8.40
CA ALA A 447 -9.94 -2.36 -7.77
C ALA A 447 -10.81 -3.18 -8.75
N GLU A 448 -10.80 -2.88 -10.06
CA GLU A 448 -11.79 -3.44 -10.99
C GLU A 448 -11.36 -4.72 -11.74
N ARG A 449 -10.19 -5.32 -11.46
CA ARG A 449 -9.69 -6.46 -12.27
C ARG A 449 -9.68 -7.85 -11.66
N VAL A 450 -10.21 -8.10 -10.46
CA VAL A 450 -10.26 -9.48 -9.92
C VAL A 450 -11.63 -9.81 -9.33
N GLY A 451 -12.56 -10.18 -10.21
CA GLY A 451 -13.79 -10.87 -9.84
C GLY A 451 -13.51 -12.32 -9.44
N VAL A 452 -13.22 -12.57 -8.16
CA VAL A 452 -13.41 -13.87 -7.51
C VAL A 452 -13.85 -13.60 -6.06
N ARG A 453 -15.16 -13.64 -5.79
CA ARG A 453 -15.66 -13.69 -4.41
C ARG A 453 -15.23 -15.03 -3.81
N LYS A 454 -14.30 -15.01 -2.87
CA LYS A 454 -14.00 -16.19 -2.05
C LYS A 454 -15.13 -16.42 -1.05
N LYS A 455 -15.54 -17.68 -0.92
CA LYS A 455 -16.59 -18.12 0.00
C LYS A 455 -16.07 -17.95 1.44
N ALA A 456 -16.87 -17.36 2.32
CA ALA A 456 -16.54 -17.26 3.75
C ALA A 456 -16.40 -18.68 4.34
N PRO A 457 -15.44 -18.94 5.24
CA PRO A 457 -15.26 -20.26 5.84
C PRO A 457 -16.47 -20.63 6.72
N ASP A 458 -16.90 -21.89 6.68
CA ASP A 458 -18.17 -22.39 7.25
C ASP A 458 -18.10 -22.79 8.75
N THR A 459 -16.98 -22.55 9.43
CA THR A 459 -16.86 -22.70 10.90
C THR A 459 -16.64 -21.35 11.56
N HIS A 460 -17.66 -20.89 12.30
CA HIS A 460 -17.56 -19.77 13.23
C HIS A 460 -16.50 -20.10 14.29
N PRO A 461 -15.30 -19.48 14.26
CA PRO A 461 -14.43 -19.54 15.42
C PRO A 461 -15.24 -18.99 16.59
N GLU A 462 -15.14 -19.59 17.78
CA GLU A 462 -15.58 -18.90 18.99
C GLU A 462 -15.06 -17.47 18.93
N CYS A 463 -15.92 -16.49 19.15
CA CYS A 463 -15.53 -15.09 19.07
C CYS A 463 -14.32 -14.91 19.97
N LEU A 464 -13.14 -14.76 19.34
CA LEU A 464 -11.92 -14.46 20.06
C LEU A 464 -12.19 -13.25 20.94
N PRO A 465 -11.68 -13.22 22.17
CA PRO A 465 -11.62 -11.98 22.92
C PRO A 465 -10.96 -10.90 22.04
N PHE A 466 -11.46 -9.67 22.08
CA PHE A 466 -11.02 -8.61 21.17
C PHE A 466 -9.53 -8.28 21.35
N GLU A 467 -8.99 -8.53 22.55
CA GLU A 467 -7.57 -8.45 22.88
C GLU A 467 -6.67 -9.39 22.06
N ASP A 468 -7.24 -10.49 21.56
CA ASP A 468 -6.53 -11.47 20.73
C ASP A 468 -6.64 -11.18 19.23
N TYR A 469 -7.34 -10.11 18.84
CA TYR A 469 -7.42 -9.71 17.45
C TYR A 469 -6.04 -9.23 16.98
N PRO A 470 -5.50 -9.76 15.86
CA PRO A 470 -4.19 -9.37 15.35
C PRO A 470 -4.05 -7.86 15.14
N GLU A 471 -5.13 -7.19 14.73
CA GLU A 471 -5.17 -5.74 14.53
C GLU A 471 -4.97 -4.98 15.85
N TYR A 472 -5.62 -5.44 16.93
CA TYR A 472 -5.47 -4.85 18.25
C TYR A 472 -4.07 -5.11 18.82
N GLN A 473 -3.56 -6.34 18.68
CA GLN A 473 -2.20 -6.68 19.11
C GLN A 473 -1.14 -5.85 18.37
N ASN A 474 -1.32 -5.65 17.05
CA ASN A 474 -0.45 -4.79 16.26
C ASN A 474 -0.50 -3.33 16.73
N LEU A 475 -1.71 -2.79 17.01
CA LEU A 475 -1.86 -1.47 17.61
C LEU A 475 -1.12 -1.36 18.95
N GLN A 476 -1.25 -2.37 19.84
CA GLN A 476 -0.54 -2.38 21.12
C GLN A 476 0.98 -2.38 20.95
N GLN A 477 1.51 -3.14 19.99
CA GLN A 477 2.94 -3.14 19.68
C GLN A 477 3.44 -1.78 19.18
N ILE A 478 2.65 -1.11 18.32
CA ILE A 478 2.97 0.26 17.86
C ILE A 478 3.00 1.24 19.05
N LEU A 479 1.98 1.20 19.92
CA LEU A 479 1.89 2.08 21.09
C LEU A 479 3.03 1.84 22.08
N LEU A 480 3.38 0.57 22.35
CA LEU A 480 4.52 0.19 23.19
C LEU A 480 5.84 0.70 22.59
N GLY A 481 6.02 0.55 21.27
CA GLY A 481 7.20 1.02 20.55
C GLY A 481 7.36 2.55 20.57
N MET A 482 6.25 3.31 20.48
CA MET A 482 6.27 4.78 20.65
C MET A 482 6.69 5.16 22.07
N LYS A 483 6.09 4.52 23.08
CA LYS A 483 6.39 4.76 24.50
C LYS A 483 7.86 4.46 24.83
N ALA A 484 8.41 3.36 24.32
CA ALA A 484 9.81 2.99 24.51
C ALA A 484 10.81 4.02 23.94
N ARG A 485 10.40 4.80 22.93
CA ARG A 485 11.20 5.88 22.31
C ARG A 485 10.97 7.25 22.95
N GLY A 486 10.25 7.31 24.07
CA GLY A 486 9.88 8.55 24.75
C GLY A 486 8.90 9.41 23.95
N ILE A 487 8.14 8.81 23.03
CA ILE A 487 7.15 9.50 22.22
C ILE A 487 5.78 9.26 22.83
N ASP A 488 5.23 10.29 23.47
CA ASP A 488 3.85 10.27 23.94
C ASP A 488 2.85 10.20 22.78
N ASN A 489 1.72 9.54 23.02
CA ASN A 489 0.61 9.50 22.06
C ASN A 489 0.10 10.93 21.81
N PRO A 490 0.21 11.46 20.58
CA PRO A 490 -0.26 12.81 20.27
C PRO A 490 -1.79 12.90 20.22
N TYR A 491 -2.50 11.77 20.18
CA TYR A 491 -3.95 11.69 20.08
C TYR A 491 -4.65 11.59 21.44
N PHE A 492 -5.96 11.87 21.47
CA PHE A 492 -6.83 11.79 22.66
C PHE A 492 -6.44 12.71 23.83
N ARG A 493 -5.76 13.83 23.55
CA ARG A 493 -5.50 14.86 24.56
C ARG A 493 -6.81 15.52 24.99
N ALA A 494 -7.11 15.47 26.28
CA ALA A 494 -8.25 16.17 26.87
C ALA A 494 -7.91 17.65 27.11
N PHE A 495 -8.88 18.53 26.86
CA PHE A 495 -8.79 19.97 27.10
C PHE A 495 -9.97 20.41 27.98
N GLU A 496 -9.70 21.29 28.95
CA GLU A 496 -10.71 21.72 29.93
C GLU A 496 -11.43 23.02 29.53
N GLU A 497 -10.92 23.76 28.52
CA GLU A 497 -11.40 25.10 28.16
C GLU A 497 -11.70 25.27 26.65
N THR A 498 -12.59 26.22 26.34
CA THR A 498 -13.29 26.39 25.04
C THR A 498 -12.57 27.24 23.99
N ASN A 499 -11.55 28.05 24.36
CA ASN A 499 -11.09 29.16 23.50
C ASN A 499 -9.65 29.05 22.95
N ALA A 500 -9.20 30.08 22.20
CA ALA A 500 -7.87 30.19 21.57
C ALA A 500 -6.70 30.17 22.56
N SER A 501 -7.01 30.36 23.85
CA SER A 501 -6.18 29.95 24.98
C SER A 501 -6.83 28.72 25.61
N GLY A 502 -6.04 27.68 25.85
CA GLY A 502 -6.48 26.48 26.53
C GLY A 502 -5.60 26.18 27.73
N VAL A 503 -6.17 25.54 28.74
CA VAL A 503 -5.42 24.85 29.80
C VAL A 503 -5.44 23.36 29.46
N SER A 504 -4.26 22.74 29.36
CA SER A 504 -4.17 21.28 29.22
C SER A 504 -4.44 20.61 30.57
N GLY A 505 -4.87 19.34 30.60
CA GLY A 505 -5.14 18.61 31.85
C GLY A 505 -3.96 18.45 32.84
N LYS A 506 -2.80 19.06 32.57
CA LYS A 506 -1.67 19.24 33.51
C LYS A 506 -1.56 20.68 34.05
N GLY A 507 -2.54 21.55 33.83
CA GLY A 507 -2.53 22.96 34.28
C GLY A 507 -1.71 23.93 33.42
N LEU A 508 -1.13 23.48 32.30
CA LEU A 508 -0.35 24.35 31.39
C LEU A 508 -1.27 25.18 30.49
N LYS A 509 -1.21 26.51 30.65
CA LYS A 509 -1.80 27.50 29.73
C LYS A 509 -1.04 27.48 28.41
N HIS A 510 -1.76 27.37 27.30
CA HIS A 510 -1.21 27.35 25.95
C HIS A 510 -2.12 28.09 24.96
N VAL A 511 -1.55 28.55 23.85
CA VAL A 511 -2.27 29.04 22.68
C VAL A 511 -2.51 27.84 21.75
N THR A 512 -3.77 27.61 21.35
CA THR A 512 -4.10 26.49 20.46
C THR A 512 -4.26 26.95 19.01
N PHE A 513 -3.63 26.20 18.12
CA PHE A 513 -3.75 26.25 16.68
C PHE A 513 -4.23 24.90 16.13
N SER A 514 -4.86 24.06 16.96
CA SER A 514 -5.32 22.71 16.57
C SER A 514 -6.83 22.64 16.31
N ARG A 515 -7.57 23.73 16.56
CA ARG A 515 -9.05 23.77 16.53
C ARG A 515 -9.57 24.45 15.27
N TYR A 516 -10.61 23.88 14.67
CA TYR A 516 -11.25 24.42 13.46
C TYR A 516 -12.29 25.52 13.75
N ASN A 517 -12.17 26.21 14.89
CA ASN A 517 -13.08 27.24 15.36
C ASN A 517 -12.70 28.62 14.76
N TYR A 518 -12.70 28.72 13.43
CA TYR A 518 -12.11 29.86 12.71
C TYR A 518 -12.67 31.23 13.12
N LEU A 519 -13.96 31.28 13.46
CA LEU A 519 -14.69 32.51 13.79
C LEU A 519 -14.91 32.72 15.30
N GLY A 520 -14.31 31.88 16.14
CA GLY A 520 -14.46 31.98 17.60
C GLY A 520 -15.86 31.67 18.12
N MET A 521 -16.71 30.99 17.34
CA MET A 521 -18.13 30.82 17.63
C MET A 521 -18.41 29.85 18.78
N SER A 522 -17.54 28.86 19.02
CA SER A 522 -17.80 27.83 20.06
C SER A 522 -17.75 28.33 21.50
N GLY A 523 -17.14 29.50 21.72
CA GLY A 523 -17.11 30.16 23.03
C GLY A 523 -17.87 31.49 23.02
N ASP A 524 -18.63 31.77 21.96
CA ASP A 524 -19.38 33.02 21.85
C ASP A 524 -20.62 32.98 22.77
N PRO A 525 -20.86 34.04 23.59
CA PRO A 525 -22.00 34.07 24.50
C PRO A 525 -23.35 33.94 23.79
N VAL A 526 -23.51 34.51 22.59
CA VAL A 526 -24.77 34.47 21.84
C VAL A 526 -25.07 33.05 21.36
N VAL A 527 -24.05 32.35 20.86
CA VAL A 527 -24.17 30.96 20.40
C VAL A 527 -24.47 30.02 21.56
N SER A 528 -23.77 30.21 22.68
CA SER A 528 -23.97 29.42 23.90
C SER A 528 -25.38 29.60 24.48
N GLN A 529 -25.84 30.85 24.55
CA GLN A 529 -27.18 31.17 25.06
C GLN A 529 -28.29 30.57 24.19
N ALA A 530 -28.14 30.60 22.86
CA ALA A 530 -29.11 29.98 21.95
C ALA A 530 -29.22 28.46 22.17
N ALA A 531 -28.11 27.78 22.47
CA ALA A 531 -28.13 26.35 22.80
C ALA A 531 -28.87 26.07 24.12
N ILE A 532 -28.64 26.90 25.15
CA ILE A 532 -29.31 26.80 26.46
C ILE A 532 -30.83 26.96 26.28
N GLU A 533 -31.27 28.00 25.58
CA GLU A 533 -32.70 28.24 25.32
C GLU A 533 -33.37 27.09 24.54
N ALA A 534 -32.63 26.48 23.62
CA ALA A 534 -33.12 25.31 22.88
C ALA A 534 -33.23 24.07 23.77
N ILE A 535 -32.33 23.89 24.74
CA ILE A 535 -32.43 22.83 25.76
C ILE A 535 -33.68 23.04 26.61
N ASP A 536 -33.88 24.25 27.13
CA ASP A 536 -35.04 24.57 27.99
C ASP A 536 -36.37 24.33 27.26
N ARG A 537 -36.42 24.61 25.95
CA ARG A 537 -37.64 24.50 25.15
C ARG A 537 -37.89 23.11 24.55
N TYR A 538 -36.86 22.47 24.00
CA TYR A 538 -36.99 21.25 23.19
C TYR A 538 -36.27 20.04 23.77
N GLY A 539 -35.53 20.21 24.87
CA GLY A 539 -34.69 19.19 25.45
C GLY A 539 -33.37 18.98 24.70
N THR A 540 -32.60 18.00 25.15
CA THR A 540 -31.25 17.69 24.64
C THR A 540 -31.24 16.84 23.38
N SER A 541 -32.37 16.21 23.03
CA SER A 541 -32.50 15.30 21.87
C SER A 541 -33.92 15.35 21.32
N VAL A 542 -34.06 15.06 20.02
CA VAL A 542 -35.37 14.84 19.39
C VAL A 542 -35.86 13.40 19.49
N SER A 543 -34.99 12.47 19.90
CA SER A 543 -35.27 11.05 20.20
C SER A 543 -35.98 10.26 19.09
N ALA A 544 -35.92 10.73 17.84
CA ALA A 544 -36.51 10.08 16.67
C ALA A 544 -35.85 10.57 15.38
N SER A 545 -36.04 9.83 14.29
CA SER A 545 -35.71 10.33 12.95
C SER A 545 -36.62 11.49 12.56
N ARG A 546 -36.12 12.37 11.68
CA ARG A 546 -36.87 13.58 11.29
C ARG A 546 -38.18 13.26 10.58
N ILE A 547 -38.21 12.20 9.76
CA ILE A 547 -39.41 11.78 9.04
C ILE A 547 -40.52 11.22 9.95
N ALA A 548 -40.15 10.67 11.12
CA ALA A 548 -41.11 10.15 12.08
C ALA A 548 -41.64 11.27 12.99
N SER A 549 -40.99 11.50 14.13
CA SER A 549 -41.39 12.52 15.12
C SER A 549 -40.23 13.41 15.57
N GLY A 550 -39.09 13.33 14.88
CA GLY A 550 -37.86 14.07 15.20
C GLY A 550 -37.80 15.49 14.62
N GLU A 551 -38.72 15.88 13.76
CA GLU A 551 -38.75 17.22 13.17
C GLU A 551 -39.05 18.29 14.22
N ARG A 552 -38.40 19.44 14.13
CA ARG A 552 -38.59 20.60 15.00
C ARG A 552 -38.53 21.86 14.14
N PRO A 553 -39.23 22.95 14.49
CA PRO A 553 -39.19 24.19 13.71
C PRO A 553 -37.78 24.72 13.46
N LEU A 554 -36.86 24.50 14.43
CA LEU A 554 -35.46 24.89 14.35
C LEU A 554 -34.71 24.24 13.17
N HIS A 555 -35.04 22.99 12.80
CA HIS A 555 -34.43 22.30 11.66
C HIS A 555 -34.71 23.02 10.34
N ARG A 556 -35.98 23.36 10.07
CA ARG A 556 -36.32 24.14 8.87
C ARG A 556 -35.76 25.55 8.91
N GLN A 557 -35.63 26.17 10.08
CA GLN A 557 -35.02 27.50 10.18
C GLN A 557 -33.54 27.47 9.79
N ILE A 558 -32.75 26.52 10.30
CA ILE A 558 -31.34 26.42 9.93
C ILE A 558 -31.17 26.09 8.44
N GLU A 559 -32.02 25.22 7.89
CA GLU A 559 -31.94 24.83 6.48
C GLU A 559 -32.20 26.01 5.54
N LYS A 560 -33.18 26.86 5.87
CA LYS A 560 -33.42 28.11 5.12
C LYS A 560 -32.26 29.10 5.27
N GLU A 561 -31.64 29.16 6.44
CA GLU A 561 -30.55 30.09 6.71
C GLU A 561 -29.25 29.69 6.01
N ILE A 562 -28.98 28.38 5.91
CA ILE A 562 -27.91 27.79 5.09
C ILE A 562 -28.17 28.06 3.61
N ALA A 563 -29.36 27.73 3.11
CA ALA A 563 -29.74 27.97 1.71
C ALA A 563 -29.59 29.46 1.35
N GLY A 564 -30.07 30.36 2.21
CA GLY A 564 -29.90 31.81 2.01
C GLY A 564 -28.48 32.33 2.21
N LEU A 565 -27.60 31.61 2.93
CA LEU A 565 -26.18 31.96 3.05
C LEU A 565 -25.43 31.64 1.75
N ILE A 566 -25.67 30.44 1.20
CA ILE A 566 -25.02 29.94 -0.02
C ILE A 566 -25.66 30.58 -1.27
N GLY A 567 -26.96 30.84 -1.24
CA GLY A 567 -27.75 31.36 -2.35
C GLY A 567 -28.41 30.28 -3.19
N THR A 568 -28.75 29.13 -2.61
CA THR A 568 -29.45 28.02 -3.26
C THR A 568 -30.95 27.99 -2.88
N GLU A 569 -31.73 27.15 -3.57
CA GLU A 569 -33.18 27.04 -3.34
C GLU A 569 -33.53 26.45 -1.96
N ASP A 570 -32.87 25.37 -1.56
CA ASP A 570 -33.08 24.75 -0.24
C ASP A 570 -31.80 24.05 0.25
N SER A 571 -31.84 23.56 1.49
CA SER A 571 -30.82 22.69 2.05
C SER A 571 -31.40 21.63 2.99
N LEU A 572 -30.63 20.56 3.18
CA LEU A 572 -30.94 19.46 4.09
C LEU A 572 -29.83 19.29 5.11
N VAL A 573 -30.16 19.32 6.40
CA VAL A 573 -29.21 19.14 7.51
C VAL A 573 -29.21 17.70 8.02
N PHE A 574 -28.01 17.16 8.20
CA PHE A 574 -27.67 15.84 8.73
C PHE A 574 -26.93 15.97 10.07
N VAL A 575 -26.85 14.85 10.81
CA VAL A 575 -26.20 14.78 12.13
C VAL A 575 -24.68 14.83 12.13
N SER A 576 -24.03 14.69 10.98
CA SER A 576 -22.56 14.70 10.86
C SER A 576 -22.11 15.08 9.46
N GLY A 577 -21.06 15.90 9.35
CA GLY A 577 -20.41 16.22 8.07
C GLY A 577 -19.86 14.98 7.36
N HIS A 578 -19.23 14.05 8.10
CA HIS A 578 -18.74 12.79 7.52
C HIS A 578 -19.91 11.97 6.94
N ALA A 579 -20.96 11.76 7.73
CA ALA A 579 -22.13 11.01 7.29
C ALA A 579 -22.85 11.68 6.11
N THR A 580 -22.82 13.02 6.02
CA THR A 580 -23.39 13.79 4.91
C THR A 580 -22.75 13.40 3.57
N ASN A 581 -21.42 13.39 3.48
CA ASN A 581 -20.70 12.95 2.29
C ASN A 581 -21.01 11.48 1.97
N VAL A 582 -20.86 10.59 2.96
CA VAL A 582 -21.04 9.14 2.78
C VAL A 582 -22.45 8.80 2.30
N THR A 583 -23.48 9.31 2.96
CA THR A 583 -24.86 8.99 2.60
C THR A 583 -25.29 9.64 1.29
N THR A 584 -24.80 10.85 0.98
CA THR A 584 -25.23 11.56 -0.23
C THR A 584 -24.66 10.91 -1.47
N LEU A 585 -23.35 10.63 -1.47
CA LEU A 585 -22.69 9.96 -2.58
C LEU A 585 -23.18 8.51 -2.71
N GLY A 586 -23.24 7.79 -1.60
CA GLY A 586 -23.68 6.39 -1.55
C GLY A 586 -25.13 6.17 -2.00
N HIS A 587 -25.98 7.20 -1.90
CA HIS A 587 -27.39 7.13 -2.28
C HIS A 587 -27.68 7.69 -3.68
N LEU A 588 -27.01 8.78 -4.07
CA LEU A 588 -27.29 9.42 -5.36
C LEU A 588 -26.67 8.70 -6.54
N PHE A 589 -25.54 8.00 -6.36
CA PHE A 589 -24.76 7.37 -7.43
C PHE A 589 -24.70 5.85 -7.27
N GLY A 590 -24.46 5.14 -8.37
CA GLY A 590 -24.46 3.68 -8.42
C GLY A 590 -23.44 3.11 -9.42
N LYS A 591 -23.42 1.78 -9.57
CA LYS A 591 -22.51 1.02 -10.47
C LYS A 591 -22.45 1.47 -11.93
N LEU A 592 -23.44 2.21 -12.41
CA LEU A 592 -23.52 2.71 -13.79
C LEU A 592 -23.05 4.16 -13.92
N ASP A 593 -22.60 4.78 -12.83
CA ASP A 593 -22.21 6.17 -12.77
C ASP A 593 -20.70 6.30 -12.48
N LEU A 594 -20.14 7.48 -12.75
CA LEU A 594 -18.74 7.83 -12.55
C LEU A 594 -18.62 8.91 -11.47
N ILE A 595 -17.67 8.77 -10.55
CA ILE A 595 -17.28 9.84 -9.62
C ILE A 595 -15.80 10.17 -9.83
N VAL A 596 -15.50 11.38 -10.30
CA VAL A 596 -14.12 11.86 -10.45
C VAL A 596 -13.82 12.84 -9.33
N HIS A 597 -12.78 12.61 -8.54
CA HIS A 597 -12.48 13.43 -7.36
C HIS A 597 -11.03 13.87 -7.30
N ASP A 598 -10.75 14.92 -6.55
CA ASP A 598 -9.37 15.33 -6.30
C ASP A 598 -8.60 14.21 -5.59
N ALA A 599 -7.33 14.04 -5.89
CA ALA A 599 -6.53 13.01 -5.25
C ALA A 599 -6.30 13.24 -3.75
N LEU A 600 -6.41 14.49 -3.26
CA LEU A 600 -6.32 14.81 -1.84
C LEU A 600 -7.68 14.95 -1.15
N ILE A 601 -8.75 14.44 -1.79
CA ILE A 601 -10.11 14.57 -1.27
C ILE A 601 -10.25 13.91 0.11
N HIS A 602 -11.07 14.52 0.97
CA HIS A 602 -11.36 14.03 2.30
C HIS A 602 -11.90 12.59 2.30
N ASN A 603 -11.46 11.77 3.26
CA ASN A 603 -11.81 10.36 3.36
C ASN A 603 -13.33 10.08 3.32
N SER A 604 -14.17 10.97 3.86
CA SER A 604 -15.63 10.77 3.81
C SER A 604 -16.19 10.72 2.38
N VAL A 605 -15.56 11.40 1.42
CA VAL A 605 -15.91 11.29 0.00
C VAL A 605 -15.52 9.91 -0.52
N LEU A 606 -14.31 9.43 -0.22
CA LEU A 606 -13.84 8.09 -0.61
C LEU A 606 -14.77 6.98 -0.05
N GLN A 607 -15.16 7.10 1.21
CA GLN A 607 -16.13 6.18 1.84
C GLN A 607 -17.50 6.25 1.15
N GLY A 608 -17.95 7.45 0.74
CA GLY A 608 -19.15 7.63 -0.06
C GLY A 608 -19.05 7.00 -1.46
N CYS A 609 -17.93 7.15 -2.14
CA CYS A 609 -17.65 6.48 -3.42
C CYS A 609 -17.71 4.96 -3.27
N GLN A 610 -17.07 4.40 -2.24
CA GLN A 610 -17.10 2.97 -1.94
C GLN A 610 -18.53 2.47 -1.68
N LEU A 611 -19.31 3.20 -0.88
CA LEU A 611 -20.70 2.86 -0.58
C LEU A 611 -21.58 2.92 -1.85
N SER A 612 -21.34 3.88 -2.73
CA SER A 612 -22.09 4.05 -3.99
C SER A 612 -21.88 2.91 -4.98
N GLN A 613 -20.75 2.20 -4.89
CA GLN A 613 -20.30 1.22 -5.88
C GLN A 613 -20.12 1.80 -7.30
N ALA A 614 -20.13 3.13 -7.46
CA ALA A 614 -19.77 3.79 -8.71
C ALA A 614 -18.27 3.59 -9.01
N THR A 615 -17.93 3.53 -10.30
CA THR A 615 -16.52 3.64 -10.70
C THR A 615 -16.04 5.03 -10.29
N HIS A 616 -14.90 5.10 -9.60
CA HIS A 616 -14.34 6.38 -9.17
C HIS A 616 -12.89 6.51 -9.58
N LEU A 617 -12.51 7.71 -10.03
CA LEU A 617 -11.17 8.03 -10.53
C LEU A 617 -10.68 9.31 -9.83
N ALA A 618 -9.42 9.38 -9.46
CA ALA A 618 -8.79 10.61 -9.03
C ALA A 618 -8.13 11.33 -10.21
N PHE A 619 -8.03 12.65 -10.05
CA PHE A 619 -7.27 13.52 -10.92
C PHE A 619 -6.25 14.34 -10.11
N PRO A 620 -5.19 14.91 -10.77
CA PRO A 620 -4.20 15.77 -10.12
C PRO A 620 -4.79 16.77 -9.20
N HIS A 621 -4.27 16.76 -7.97
CA HIS A 621 -4.61 17.76 -6.99
C HIS A 621 -4.60 19.13 -7.65
N ASN A 622 -5.77 19.76 -7.58
CA ASN A 622 -6.06 21.08 -8.12
C ASN A 622 -5.78 21.25 -9.64
N ASN A 623 -5.89 20.19 -10.44
CA ASN A 623 -5.63 20.22 -11.89
C ASN A 623 -6.88 19.89 -12.71
N TRP A 624 -7.67 20.93 -12.94
CA TRP A 624 -8.86 20.85 -13.78
C TRP A 624 -8.58 20.42 -15.23
N ARG A 625 -7.34 20.56 -15.74
CA ARG A 625 -6.99 20.14 -17.12
C ARG A 625 -6.88 18.62 -17.23
N ALA A 626 -6.36 17.97 -16.21
CA ALA A 626 -6.32 16.52 -16.19
C ALA A 626 -7.71 15.93 -15.93
N LEU A 627 -8.51 16.56 -15.07
CA LEU A 627 -9.93 16.25 -14.94
C LEU A 627 -10.65 16.33 -16.30
N ASP A 628 -10.42 17.39 -17.08
CA ASP A 628 -10.99 17.59 -18.42
C ASP A 628 -10.62 16.44 -19.37
N ASN A 629 -9.38 15.95 -19.33
CA ASN A 629 -8.94 14.79 -20.11
C ASN A 629 -9.60 13.49 -19.64
N ILE A 630 -9.64 13.23 -18.33
CA ILE A 630 -10.28 12.04 -17.75
C ILE A 630 -11.76 12.00 -18.11
N LEU A 631 -12.47 13.12 -17.99
CA LEU A 631 -13.88 13.20 -18.38
C LEU A 631 -14.06 13.02 -19.88
N LYS A 632 -13.19 13.59 -20.73
CA LYS A 632 -13.27 13.40 -22.18
C LYS A 632 -13.22 11.92 -22.58
N GLU A 633 -12.38 11.13 -21.92
CA GLU A 633 -12.20 9.70 -22.22
C GLU A 633 -13.27 8.83 -21.56
N SER A 634 -13.59 9.12 -20.29
CA SER A 634 -14.40 8.23 -19.46
C SER A 634 -15.91 8.54 -19.55
N ARG A 635 -16.30 9.83 -19.61
CA ARG A 635 -17.70 10.29 -19.50
C ARG A 635 -18.69 9.57 -20.43
N PRO A 636 -18.38 9.25 -21.70
CA PRO A 636 -19.32 8.59 -22.61
C PRO A 636 -19.76 7.19 -22.16
N HIS A 637 -18.99 6.52 -21.28
CA HIS A 637 -19.25 5.15 -20.85
C HIS A 637 -20.17 5.03 -19.63
N PHE A 638 -20.57 6.16 -19.04
CA PHE A 638 -21.33 6.19 -17.78
C PHE A 638 -22.63 6.96 -17.92
N ARG A 639 -23.66 6.54 -17.17
CA ARG A 639 -24.98 7.17 -17.16
C ARG A 639 -24.91 8.60 -16.63
N ARG A 640 -24.32 8.78 -15.44
CA ARG A 640 -24.07 10.08 -14.81
C ARG A 640 -22.61 10.19 -14.43
N ALA A 641 -22.11 11.41 -14.34
CA ALA A 641 -20.78 11.69 -13.80
C ALA A 641 -20.88 12.79 -12.74
N LEU A 642 -20.11 12.65 -11.67
CA LEU A 642 -19.93 13.66 -10.63
C LEU A 642 -18.46 14.03 -10.54
N VAL A 643 -18.17 15.32 -10.44
CA VAL A 643 -16.87 15.85 -10.02
C VAL A 643 -16.96 16.25 -8.56
N VAL A 644 -15.99 15.86 -7.72
CA VAL A 644 -15.93 16.26 -6.31
C VAL A 644 -14.62 16.98 -5.99
N ILE A 645 -14.72 18.17 -5.40
CA ILE A 645 -13.59 18.99 -4.95
C ILE A 645 -13.87 19.59 -3.57
N GLU A 646 -12.84 20.00 -2.84
CA GLU A 646 -12.95 20.78 -1.60
C GLU A 646 -12.81 22.28 -1.89
N GLY A 647 -13.55 23.14 -1.19
CA GLY A 647 -13.39 24.59 -1.30
C GLY A 647 -12.09 25.12 -0.69
N VAL A 648 -11.57 24.45 0.34
CA VAL A 648 -10.19 24.61 0.87
C VAL A 648 -9.70 23.22 1.22
N TYR A 649 -8.59 22.78 0.63
CA TYR A 649 -8.05 21.46 0.91
C TYR A 649 -7.47 21.41 2.32
N SER A 650 -7.96 20.46 3.11
CA SER A 650 -7.67 20.46 4.54
C SER A 650 -6.17 20.37 4.86
N MET A 651 -5.38 19.54 4.18
CA MET A 651 -3.98 19.29 4.57
C MET A 651 -2.98 20.36 4.09
N ASP A 652 -3.35 21.12 3.06
CA ASP A 652 -2.45 22.03 2.34
C ASP A 652 -2.90 23.49 2.44
N GLY A 653 -4.19 23.73 2.65
CA GLY A 653 -4.77 25.05 2.79
C GLY A 653 -4.81 25.84 1.47
N ASP A 654 -4.60 25.19 0.34
CA ASP A 654 -4.80 25.76 -0.98
C ASP A 654 -6.28 25.72 -1.40
N ILE A 655 -6.61 26.54 -2.40
CA ILE A 655 -7.98 26.79 -2.86
C ILE A 655 -8.03 26.43 -4.35
N PRO A 656 -9.00 25.63 -4.82
CA PRO A 656 -9.08 25.31 -6.25
C PRO A 656 -9.62 26.46 -7.08
N GLU A 657 -9.23 26.50 -8.36
CA GLU A 657 -9.79 27.43 -9.35
C GLU A 657 -11.23 27.03 -9.74
N LEU A 658 -12.19 27.23 -8.84
CA LEU A 658 -13.59 26.81 -9.03
C LEU A 658 -14.21 27.21 -10.40
N PRO A 659 -13.99 28.42 -10.95
CA PRO A 659 -14.49 28.76 -12.28
C PRO A 659 -14.05 27.80 -13.39
N ALA A 660 -12.82 27.27 -13.31
CA ALA A 660 -12.29 26.35 -14.29
C ALA A 660 -12.95 24.96 -14.19
N PHE A 661 -13.16 24.46 -12.97
CA PHE A 661 -13.90 23.22 -12.73
C PHE A 661 -15.35 23.30 -13.23
N ILE A 662 -16.03 24.44 -13.02
CA ILE A 662 -17.38 24.69 -13.55
C ILE A 662 -17.39 24.68 -15.08
N LYS A 663 -16.37 25.26 -15.73
CA LYS A 663 -16.26 25.22 -17.19
C LYS A 663 -16.09 23.78 -17.71
N VAL A 664 -15.29 22.98 -17.04
CA VAL A 664 -15.04 21.57 -17.38
C VAL A 664 -16.30 20.72 -17.19
N LYS A 665 -16.97 20.81 -16.04
CA LYS A 665 -18.19 20.00 -15.79
C LYS A 665 -19.32 20.36 -16.75
N LYS A 666 -19.49 21.64 -17.10
CA LYS A 666 -20.46 22.09 -18.11
C LYS A 666 -20.15 21.50 -19.50
N ARG A 667 -18.87 21.49 -19.90
CA ARG A 667 -18.44 20.94 -21.19
C ARG A 667 -18.78 19.45 -21.33
N HIS A 668 -18.64 18.68 -20.26
CA HIS A 668 -18.82 17.22 -20.27
C HIS A 668 -20.19 16.75 -19.76
N GLY A 669 -21.10 17.66 -19.40
CA GLY A 669 -22.39 17.29 -18.82
C GLY A 669 -22.25 16.42 -17.57
N ALA A 670 -21.38 16.85 -16.66
CA ALA A 670 -21.17 16.23 -15.35
C ALA A 670 -21.72 17.14 -14.23
N PHE A 671 -22.12 16.53 -13.12
CA PHE A 671 -22.43 17.24 -11.89
C PHE A 671 -21.14 17.71 -11.19
N LEU A 672 -21.25 18.72 -10.35
CA LEU A 672 -20.19 19.19 -9.47
C LEU A 672 -20.68 19.24 -8.02
N MET A 673 -19.89 18.64 -7.14
CA MET A 673 -20.03 18.75 -5.70
C MET A 673 -18.82 19.49 -5.14
N VAL A 674 -19.08 20.51 -4.33
CA VAL A 674 -18.06 21.28 -3.61
C VAL A 674 -18.24 21.05 -2.12
N ASP A 675 -17.23 20.49 -1.48
CA ASP A 675 -17.16 20.36 -0.01
C ASP A 675 -16.61 21.66 0.58
N GLU A 676 -17.51 22.48 1.13
CA GLU A 676 -17.24 23.78 1.72
C GLU A 676 -16.78 23.70 3.19
N ALA A 677 -16.43 22.52 3.72
CA ALA A 677 -16.18 22.36 5.15
C ALA A 677 -15.11 23.31 5.71
N HIS A 678 -14.04 23.59 4.97
CA HIS A 678 -12.98 24.52 5.38
C HIS A 678 -13.09 25.94 4.78
N SER A 679 -14.08 26.18 3.92
CA SER A 679 -14.26 27.45 3.21
C SER A 679 -15.52 28.21 3.63
N ILE A 680 -16.61 27.55 4.02
CA ILE A 680 -17.80 28.25 4.54
C ILE A 680 -17.48 28.93 5.88
N GLY A 681 -17.91 30.17 6.02
CA GLY A 681 -17.55 31.06 7.13
C GLY A 681 -16.12 31.61 7.05
N VAL A 682 -15.34 31.22 6.04
CA VAL A 682 -13.91 31.55 5.94
C VAL A 682 -13.61 32.33 4.67
N LEU A 683 -13.99 31.81 3.51
CA LEU A 683 -13.70 32.43 2.21
C LEU A 683 -14.81 33.42 1.82
N GLY A 684 -14.43 34.39 0.98
CA GLY A 684 -15.29 35.49 0.56
C GLY A 684 -15.29 36.65 1.55
N LYS A 685 -15.86 37.79 1.15
CA LYS A 685 -15.89 39.00 2.00
C LYS A 685 -16.80 38.83 3.22
N ARG A 686 -17.84 38.01 3.09
CA ARG A 686 -18.87 37.79 4.12
C ARG A 686 -18.87 36.36 4.65
N GLY A 687 -17.87 35.56 4.29
CA GLY A 687 -17.75 34.17 4.74
C GLY A 687 -18.74 33.22 4.06
N ARG A 688 -19.19 33.50 2.83
CA ARG A 688 -20.13 32.62 2.12
C ARG A 688 -19.47 31.47 1.36
N GLY A 689 -18.17 31.26 1.53
CA GLY A 689 -17.46 30.12 0.96
C GLY A 689 -16.75 30.42 -0.35
N ILE A 690 -16.31 29.37 -1.02
CA ILE A 690 -15.54 29.49 -2.29
C ILE A 690 -16.41 30.10 -3.41
N GLY A 691 -17.74 29.88 -3.37
CA GLY A 691 -18.68 30.50 -4.31
C GLY A 691 -18.62 32.03 -4.29
N GLU A 692 -18.66 32.65 -3.11
CA GLU A 692 -18.51 34.11 -2.98
C GLU A 692 -17.10 34.58 -3.34
N HIS A 693 -16.07 33.81 -2.97
CA HIS A 693 -14.68 34.15 -3.26
C HIS A 693 -14.43 34.36 -4.77
N PHE A 694 -15.02 33.52 -5.62
CA PHE A 694 -14.92 33.63 -7.08
C PHE A 694 -16.13 34.30 -7.76
N ALA A 695 -17.09 34.83 -6.99
CA ALA A 695 -18.33 35.40 -7.51
C ALA A 695 -19.11 34.46 -8.46
N ILE A 696 -19.22 33.19 -8.06
CA ILE A 696 -19.91 32.12 -8.81
C ILE A 696 -21.42 32.18 -8.56
N ASN A 697 -22.21 31.91 -9.60
CA ASN A 697 -23.63 31.64 -9.43
C ASN A 697 -23.82 30.28 -8.73
N PRO A 698 -24.48 30.19 -7.56
CA PRO A 698 -24.67 28.92 -6.84
C PRO A 698 -25.31 27.81 -7.67
N ASP A 699 -26.16 28.15 -8.64
CA ASP A 699 -26.82 27.18 -9.55
C ASP A 699 -25.85 26.50 -10.52
N ASP A 700 -24.62 27.02 -10.66
CA ASP A 700 -23.58 26.39 -11.46
C ASP A 700 -22.91 25.20 -10.74
N VAL A 701 -23.30 24.90 -9.50
CA VAL A 701 -22.82 23.75 -8.72
C VAL A 701 -24.04 23.00 -8.18
N GLU A 702 -24.14 21.70 -8.48
CA GLU A 702 -25.34 20.94 -8.14
C GLU A 702 -25.42 20.53 -6.67
N LEU A 703 -24.28 20.32 -6.01
CA LEU A 703 -24.24 19.91 -4.61
C LEU A 703 -23.24 20.77 -3.81
N TRP A 704 -23.77 21.60 -2.92
CA TRP A 704 -22.97 22.32 -1.93
C TRP A 704 -23.00 21.55 -0.62
N MET A 705 -21.89 20.89 -0.30
CA MET A 705 -21.74 20.17 0.96
C MET A 705 -21.01 21.05 1.97
N GLY A 706 -21.36 20.96 3.25
CA GLY A 706 -20.53 21.54 4.29
C GLY A 706 -20.74 20.87 5.65
N THR A 707 -19.89 21.24 6.60
CA THR A 707 -19.99 20.83 8.01
C THR A 707 -20.38 21.99 8.90
N LEU A 708 -21.15 21.69 9.95
CA LEU A 708 -21.49 22.65 11.01
C LEU A 708 -20.47 22.63 12.15
N SER A 709 -19.49 21.71 12.12
CA SER A 709 -18.54 21.48 13.22
C SER A 709 -17.31 22.37 13.25
N LYS A 710 -17.15 23.26 12.28
CA LYS A 710 -15.98 24.13 12.14
C LYS A 710 -16.38 25.58 12.42
N SER A 711 -16.55 26.39 11.39
CA SER A 711 -16.92 27.81 11.49
C SER A 711 -18.22 28.07 12.26
N PHE A 712 -19.15 27.12 12.25
CA PHE A 712 -20.47 27.24 12.89
C PHE A 712 -20.60 26.55 14.25
N ALA A 713 -19.48 26.08 14.81
CA ALA A 713 -19.36 25.67 16.21
C ALA A 713 -20.45 24.73 16.75
N SER A 714 -20.84 23.73 15.97
CA SER A 714 -21.86 22.76 16.33
C SER A 714 -21.45 21.34 15.93
N CYS A 715 -22.39 20.43 15.71
CA CYS A 715 -22.17 19.10 15.16
C CYS A 715 -23.25 18.80 14.12
N GLY A 716 -22.85 18.53 12.88
CA GLY A 716 -23.78 18.32 11.78
C GLY A 716 -23.12 18.54 10.42
N GLY A 717 -23.86 18.27 9.36
CA GLY A 717 -23.49 18.63 8.00
C GLY A 717 -24.71 18.99 7.19
N TYR A 718 -24.51 19.50 5.98
CA TYR A 718 -25.62 19.84 5.09
C TYR A 718 -25.29 19.53 3.64
N ILE A 719 -26.35 19.33 2.85
CA ILE A 719 -26.34 19.43 1.40
C ILE A 719 -27.30 20.54 1.00
N ALA A 720 -26.82 21.51 0.24
CA ALA A 720 -27.63 22.59 -0.32
C ALA A 720 -27.57 22.54 -1.86
N GLY A 721 -28.68 22.88 -2.51
CA GLY A 721 -28.83 22.79 -3.96
C GLY A 721 -30.25 23.10 -4.38
N SER A 722 -30.74 22.45 -5.44
CA SER A 722 -32.12 22.61 -5.88
C SER A 722 -33.13 22.04 -4.89
N GLY A 723 -34.34 22.59 -4.87
CA GLY A 723 -35.44 22.10 -4.05
C GLY A 723 -35.76 20.62 -4.35
N ALA A 724 -35.67 20.22 -5.63
CA ALA A 724 -35.88 18.84 -6.04
C ALA A 724 -34.82 17.87 -5.46
N LEU A 725 -33.55 18.27 -5.41
CA LEU A 725 -32.49 17.49 -4.78
C LEU A 725 -32.77 17.29 -3.28
N VAL A 726 -33.08 18.39 -2.59
CA VAL A 726 -33.32 18.40 -1.14
C VAL A 726 -34.56 17.59 -0.80
N GLU A 727 -35.65 17.75 -1.54
CA GLU A 727 -36.87 16.97 -1.39
C GLU A 727 -36.60 15.47 -1.60
N TYR A 728 -35.90 15.10 -2.67
CA TYR A 728 -35.54 13.71 -2.94
C TYR A 728 -34.74 13.10 -1.78
N LEU A 729 -33.66 13.77 -1.35
CA LEU A 729 -32.82 13.28 -0.25
C LEU A 729 -33.59 13.16 1.08
N LYS A 730 -34.49 14.09 1.37
CA LYS A 730 -35.30 14.11 2.60
C LYS A 730 -36.16 12.85 2.77
N TYR A 731 -36.63 12.27 1.67
CA TYR A 731 -37.47 11.06 1.70
C TYR A 731 -36.71 9.77 1.42
N THR A 732 -35.51 9.84 0.85
CA THR A 732 -34.85 8.64 0.31
C THR A 732 -33.46 8.38 0.88
N ALA A 733 -32.73 9.40 1.38
CA ALA A 733 -31.35 9.22 1.83
C ALA A 733 -31.28 8.42 3.14
N PRO A 734 -30.62 7.24 3.17
CA PRO A 734 -30.64 6.37 4.35
C PRO A 734 -30.07 7.03 5.62
N GLY A 735 -28.98 7.79 5.49
CA GLY A 735 -28.35 8.53 6.59
C GLY A 735 -29.18 9.71 7.12
N PHE A 736 -30.30 10.03 6.47
CA PHE A 736 -31.32 10.98 6.94
C PHE A 736 -32.56 10.25 7.49
N VAL A 737 -33.11 9.32 6.71
CA VAL A 737 -34.37 8.63 7.00
C VAL A 737 -34.26 7.70 8.21
N TYR A 738 -33.15 6.95 8.31
CA TYR A 738 -32.92 5.94 9.36
C TYR A 738 -31.98 6.42 10.46
N SER A 739 -31.67 7.72 10.49
CA SER A 739 -30.84 8.35 11.53
C SER A 739 -31.69 9.25 12.42
N VAL A 740 -31.24 9.49 13.65
CA VAL A 740 -31.86 10.48 14.54
C VAL A 740 -31.73 11.88 13.94
N GLY A 741 -32.68 12.78 14.23
CA GLY A 741 -32.51 14.19 13.90
C GLY A 741 -31.38 14.86 14.71
N MET A 742 -30.80 15.92 14.15
CA MET A 742 -29.81 16.74 14.86
C MET A 742 -30.41 17.28 16.17
N SER A 743 -29.63 17.31 17.25
CA SER A 743 -30.18 17.71 18.55
C SER A 743 -30.55 19.21 18.56
N PRO A 744 -31.65 19.61 19.23
CA PRO A 744 -32.06 21.01 19.30
C PRO A 744 -30.96 22.00 19.73
N PRO A 745 -30.14 21.75 20.77
CA PRO A 745 -29.03 22.64 21.12
C PRO A 745 -28.02 22.82 20.00
N ASN A 746 -27.65 21.74 19.29
CA ASN A 746 -26.69 21.83 18.20
C ASN A 746 -27.28 22.62 17.01
N VAL A 747 -28.55 22.39 16.68
CA VAL A 747 -29.23 23.16 15.62
C VAL A 747 -29.29 24.65 15.98
N ALA A 748 -29.60 24.96 17.24
CA ALA A 748 -29.69 26.35 17.71
C ALA A 748 -28.33 27.05 17.73
N ALA A 749 -27.28 26.36 18.19
CA ALA A 749 -25.91 26.88 18.16
C ALA A 749 -25.47 27.22 16.72
N ALA A 750 -25.66 26.28 15.78
CA ALA A 750 -25.29 26.51 14.38
C ALA A 750 -26.12 27.62 13.73
N LEU A 751 -27.43 27.67 14.01
CA LEU A 751 -28.33 28.74 13.54
C LEU A 751 -27.87 30.11 14.06
N ALA A 752 -27.56 30.21 15.35
CA ALA A 752 -27.06 31.43 15.97
C ALA A 752 -25.71 31.84 15.38
N ALA A 753 -24.79 30.90 15.16
CA ALA A 753 -23.49 31.17 14.55
C ALA A 753 -23.62 31.70 13.12
N ILE A 754 -24.52 31.14 12.29
CA ILE A 754 -24.79 31.62 10.92
C ILE A 754 -25.37 33.03 10.95
N ARG A 755 -26.33 33.31 11.84
CA ARG A 755 -26.92 34.66 11.99
C ARG A 755 -25.90 35.66 12.49
N LEU A 756 -25.07 35.28 13.45
CA LEU A 756 -24.00 36.12 13.98
C LEU A 756 -22.96 36.43 12.90
N LEU A 757 -22.55 35.46 12.08
CA LEU A 757 -21.70 35.72 10.91
C LEU A 757 -22.31 36.75 9.96
N LYS A 758 -23.63 36.68 9.69
CA LYS A 758 -24.32 37.66 8.83
C LYS A 758 -24.33 39.07 9.44
N MET A 759 -24.43 39.19 10.77
CA MET A 759 -24.40 40.45 11.50
C MET A 759 -22.98 41.00 11.67
N GLU A 760 -21.98 40.13 11.82
CA GLU A 760 -20.59 40.47 12.13
C GLU A 760 -19.59 39.98 11.06
N PRO A 761 -19.73 40.41 9.79
CA PRO A 761 -18.83 39.96 8.72
C PRO A 761 -17.37 40.38 8.96
N GLN A 762 -17.10 41.38 9.81
CA GLN A 762 -15.75 41.79 10.19
C GLN A 762 -14.92 40.67 10.83
N ARG A 763 -15.55 39.62 11.39
CA ARG A 763 -14.82 38.45 11.89
C ARG A 763 -14.04 37.73 10.79
N VAL A 764 -14.61 37.69 9.58
CA VAL A 764 -13.96 37.10 8.40
C VAL A 764 -12.78 37.97 7.96
N THR A 765 -12.97 39.29 7.92
CA THR A 765 -11.87 40.24 7.62
C THR A 765 -10.72 40.05 8.61
N ARG A 766 -11.04 39.97 9.91
CA ARG A 766 -10.04 39.75 10.96
C ARG A 766 -9.31 38.40 10.81
N LEU A 767 -10.04 37.34 10.47
CA LEU A 767 -9.46 36.03 10.19
C LEU A 767 -8.46 36.10 9.02
N HIS A 768 -8.81 36.79 7.94
CA HIS A 768 -7.93 36.96 6.78
C HIS A 768 -6.68 37.77 7.12
N GLU A 769 -6.81 38.85 7.89
CA GLU A 769 -5.67 39.64 8.37
C GLU A 769 -4.68 38.78 9.17
N LEU A 770 -5.19 38.00 10.12
CA LEU A 770 -4.38 37.15 10.99
C LEU A 770 -3.76 35.97 10.23
N SER A 771 -4.50 35.34 9.32
CA SER A 771 -4.00 34.25 8.50
C SER A 771 -2.92 34.75 7.53
N GLY A 772 -3.14 35.93 6.94
CA GLY A 772 -2.14 36.61 6.10
C GLY A 772 -0.91 37.03 6.89
N LEU A 773 -1.07 37.50 8.13
CA LEU A 773 0.06 37.79 9.02
C LEU A 773 0.87 36.52 9.30
N PHE A 774 0.22 35.44 9.73
CA PHE A 774 0.89 34.16 10.02
C PHE A 774 1.66 33.66 8.80
N LEU A 775 1.00 33.58 7.62
CA LEU A 775 1.61 33.06 6.40
C LEU A 775 2.82 33.89 5.95
N ARG A 776 2.73 35.22 6.00
CA ARG A 776 3.87 36.11 5.67
C ARG A 776 5.03 35.90 6.63
N LEU A 777 4.77 35.95 7.93
CA LEU A 777 5.81 35.81 8.97
C LEU A 777 6.46 34.42 8.95
N ALA A 778 5.71 33.36 8.61
CA ALA A 778 6.24 32.01 8.45
C ALA A 778 7.21 31.93 7.26
N ARG A 779 6.83 32.53 6.12
CA ARG A 779 7.68 32.60 4.91
C ARG A 779 8.94 33.45 5.14
N GLU A 780 8.81 34.57 5.84
CA GLU A 780 9.95 35.42 6.23
C GLU A 780 10.97 34.68 7.13
N ARG A 781 10.50 33.74 7.96
CA ARG A 781 11.34 32.86 8.80
C ARG A 781 11.84 31.61 8.07
N GLY A 782 11.59 31.49 6.75
CA GLY A 782 12.04 30.36 5.94
C GLY A 782 11.29 29.04 6.19
N LEU A 783 10.11 29.07 6.85
CA LEU A 783 9.30 27.87 7.06
C LEU A 783 8.61 27.44 5.76
N ASN A 784 8.65 26.14 5.47
CA ASN A 784 7.99 25.56 4.30
C ASN A 784 6.48 25.46 4.52
N THR A 785 5.71 26.35 3.88
CA THR A 785 4.24 26.42 3.98
C THR A 785 3.49 25.79 2.80
N GLY A 786 4.20 25.09 1.90
CA GLY A 786 3.60 24.44 0.74
C GLY A 786 2.84 25.40 -0.19
N ALA A 787 1.78 24.89 -0.82
CA ALA A 787 0.92 25.64 -1.74
C ALA A 787 -0.17 26.49 -1.05
N CYS A 788 -0.08 26.67 0.28
CA CYS A 788 -1.07 27.39 1.07
C CYS A 788 -1.41 28.77 0.47
N SER A 789 -2.70 29.00 0.26
CA SER A 789 -3.22 30.19 -0.40
C SER A 789 -3.41 31.35 0.58
N SER A 790 -3.11 32.56 0.13
CA SER A 790 -3.41 33.78 0.88
C SER A 790 -4.91 33.89 1.12
N GLY A 791 -5.34 33.83 2.38
CA GLY A 791 -6.76 33.87 2.79
C GLY A 791 -7.29 32.57 3.39
N SER A 792 -6.55 31.47 3.28
CA SER A 792 -6.87 30.24 4.02
C SER A 792 -6.36 30.32 5.47
N PRO A 793 -7.18 29.98 6.48
CA PRO A 793 -6.76 29.91 7.88
C PRO A 793 -6.09 28.56 8.21
N VAL A 794 -5.91 27.69 7.22
CA VAL A 794 -5.24 26.40 7.37
C VAL A 794 -3.82 26.54 6.82
N ILE A 795 -2.83 26.62 7.70
CA ILE A 795 -1.45 26.89 7.32
C ILE A 795 -0.58 25.70 7.74
N PRO A 796 -0.12 24.87 6.80
CA PRO A 796 0.81 23.79 7.11
C PRO A 796 2.23 24.33 7.29
N VAL A 797 3.01 23.66 8.13
CA VAL A 797 4.47 23.75 8.17
C VAL A 797 5.01 22.35 7.88
N ILE A 798 5.58 22.16 6.69
CA ILE A 798 6.04 20.87 6.19
C ILE A 798 7.38 20.53 6.86
N VAL A 799 7.39 19.41 7.59
CA VAL A 799 8.54 18.90 8.35
C VAL A 799 9.22 17.73 7.62
N GLY A 800 8.47 17.00 6.80
CA GLY A 800 8.91 15.84 6.03
C GLY A 800 8.83 14.54 6.84
N ASP A 801 9.60 14.44 7.92
CA ASP A 801 9.69 13.21 8.73
C ASP A 801 8.66 13.15 9.88
N SER A 802 7.97 12.02 10.00
CA SER A 802 6.92 11.79 11.00
C SER A 802 7.40 11.90 12.45
N ILE A 803 8.60 11.37 12.78
CA ILE A 803 9.14 11.43 14.14
C ILE A 803 9.56 12.85 14.50
N LYS A 804 10.18 13.57 13.57
CA LYS A 804 10.51 15.00 13.73
C LYS A 804 9.25 15.82 13.95
N ALA A 805 8.19 15.59 13.19
CA ALA A 805 6.92 16.31 13.34
C ALA A 805 6.30 16.08 14.73
N ILE A 806 6.29 14.84 15.23
CA ILE A 806 5.78 14.54 16.57
C ILE A 806 6.62 15.22 17.66
N ARG A 807 7.95 15.12 17.57
CA ARG A 807 8.87 15.75 18.54
C ARG A 807 8.74 17.27 18.54
N LEU A 808 8.59 17.88 17.36
CA LEU A 808 8.36 19.31 17.22
C LEU A 808 7.04 19.69 17.89
N SER A 809 5.93 19.01 17.60
CA SER A 809 4.63 19.26 18.25
C SER A 809 4.72 19.18 19.78
N GLN A 810 5.43 18.18 20.32
CA GLN A 810 5.65 18.06 21.77
C GLN A 810 6.51 19.20 22.33
N ALA A 811 7.52 19.65 21.58
CA ALA A 811 8.36 20.78 21.97
C ALA A 811 7.56 22.10 21.98
N LEU A 812 6.73 22.34 20.96
CA LEU A 812 5.83 23.49 20.91
C LEU A 812 4.90 23.52 22.12
N LEU A 813 4.30 22.37 22.44
CA LEU A 813 3.36 22.28 23.55
C LEU A 813 4.03 22.60 24.90
N ARG A 814 5.26 22.11 25.12
CA ARG A 814 6.04 22.44 26.33
C ARG A 814 6.34 23.93 26.45
N GLN A 815 6.36 24.65 25.33
CA GLN A 815 6.54 26.10 25.27
C GLN A 815 5.20 26.85 25.17
N GLY A 816 4.07 26.18 25.39
CA GLY A 816 2.75 26.80 25.43
C GLY A 816 2.08 27.00 24.07
N ILE A 817 2.50 26.29 23.02
CA ILE A 817 1.89 26.33 21.69
C ILE A 817 1.37 24.95 21.30
N ASP A 818 0.06 24.81 21.12
CA ASP A 818 -0.57 23.56 20.68
C ASP A 818 -0.80 23.56 19.17
N ALA A 819 -0.05 22.72 18.45
CA ALA A 819 -0.23 22.42 17.05
C ALA A 819 0.03 20.92 16.82
N LEU A 820 -0.95 20.22 16.24
CA LEU A 820 -0.88 18.76 16.07
C LEU A 820 -0.11 18.36 14.81
N PRO A 821 0.66 17.26 14.87
CA PRO A 821 1.32 16.69 13.71
C PRO A 821 0.33 15.89 12.88
N MET A 822 0.42 16.02 11.55
CA MET A 822 -0.17 15.11 10.59
C MET A 822 0.92 14.20 10.04
N ILE A 823 0.72 12.90 10.21
CA ILE A 823 1.65 11.82 9.87
C ILE A 823 0.89 10.71 9.14
N TYR A 824 1.61 9.71 8.61
CA TYR A 824 0.98 8.54 7.98
C TYR A 824 -0.04 7.85 8.91
N PRO A 825 -1.21 7.40 8.40
CA PRO A 825 -1.62 7.40 6.99
C PRO A 825 -2.32 8.69 6.52
N ALA A 826 -2.44 9.73 7.36
CA ALA A 826 -3.17 10.95 7.01
C ALA A 826 -2.45 11.79 5.93
N VAL A 827 -1.12 11.72 5.88
CA VAL A 827 -0.27 12.27 4.82
C VAL A 827 0.86 11.28 4.50
N PRO A 828 1.43 11.26 3.29
CA PRO A 828 2.59 10.41 2.96
C PRO A 828 3.76 10.58 3.95
N ASP A 829 4.51 9.50 4.23
CA ASP A 829 5.56 9.43 5.26
C ASP A 829 6.68 10.47 5.13
N ASN A 830 6.97 10.93 3.91
CA ASN A 830 7.97 11.96 3.62
C ASN A 830 7.41 13.39 3.56
N SER A 831 6.14 13.57 3.95
CA SER A 831 5.40 14.82 3.87
C SER A 831 4.71 15.20 5.18
N ALA A 832 5.19 14.64 6.30
CA ALA A 832 4.70 14.95 7.64
C ALA A 832 4.77 16.46 7.89
N ARG A 833 3.78 17.00 8.60
CA ARG A 833 3.60 18.44 8.76
C ARG A 833 2.91 18.78 10.07
N LEU A 834 3.14 19.99 10.56
CA LEU A 834 2.27 20.60 11.57
C LEU A 834 1.20 21.41 10.86
N ARG A 835 -0.05 21.35 11.33
CA ARG A 835 -1.13 22.20 10.79
C ARG A 835 -1.52 23.24 11.82
N PHE A 836 -1.41 24.50 11.43
CA PHE A 836 -1.85 25.64 12.22
C PHE A 836 -3.20 26.12 11.70
N PHE A 837 -4.20 26.12 12.58
CA PHE A 837 -5.52 26.68 12.32
C PHE A 837 -5.62 28.04 12.99
N VAL A 838 -5.62 29.09 12.17
CA VAL A 838 -5.75 30.47 12.65
C VAL A 838 -7.23 30.75 12.97
N ASN A 839 -7.46 31.48 14.06
CA ASN A 839 -8.77 31.90 14.52
C ASN A 839 -8.82 33.44 14.57
N CYS A 840 -9.98 34.03 14.27
CA CYS A 840 -10.21 35.48 14.38
C CYS A 840 -9.96 36.05 15.79
N THR A 841 -9.98 35.22 16.83
CA THR A 841 -9.70 35.61 18.22
C THR A 841 -8.21 35.53 18.60
N HIS A 842 -7.32 35.06 17.71
CA HIS A 842 -5.87 35.10 17.98
C HIS A 842 -5.37 36.56 17.98
N THR A 843 -4.32 36.82 18.77
CA THR A 843 -3.61 38.10 18.72
C THR A 843 -2.38 38.02 17.82
N PRO A 844 -1.93 39.13 17.22
CA PRO A 844 -0.67 39.18 16.47
C PRO A 844 0.53 38.69 17.30
N GLU A 845 0.52 38.93 18.61
CA GLU A 845 1.58 38.53 19.54
C GLU A 845 1.60 37.00 19.71
N GLN A 846 0.44 36.36 19.81
CA GLN A 846 0.32 34.90 19.86
C GLN A 846 0.83 34.25 18.56
N ILE A 847 0.54 34.86 17.41
CA ILE A 847 1.04 34.40 16.11
C ILE A 847 2.56 34.51 16.03
N ARG A 848 3.13 35.65 16.44
CA ARG A 848 4.59 35.84 16.47
C ARG A 848 5.26 34.83 17.39
N LEU A 849 4.74 34.67 18.61
CA LEU A 849 5.23 33.68 19.58
C LEU A 849 5.22 32.26 18.99
N ALA A 850 4.12 31.85 18.36
CA ALA A 850 4.01 30.52 17.76
C ALA A 850 5.10 30.29 16.70
N LEU A 851 5.36 31.29 15.85
CA LEU A 851 6.37 31.19 14.80
C LEU A 851 7.79 31.25 15.34
N ASP A 852 8.06 32.09 16.35
CA ASP A 852 9.37 32.18 16.98
C ASP A 852 9.76 30.87 17.68
N VAL A 853 8.77 30.14 18.23
CA VAL A 853 8.99 28.83 18.87
C VAL A 853 9.15 27.69 17.85
N VAL A 854 8.55 27.82 16.65
CA VAL A 854 8.65 26.82 15.57
C VAL A 854 9.98 26.93 14.81
N THR A 855 10.53 28.14 14.71
CA THR A 855 11.82 28.37 14.05
C THR A 855 12.97 27.84 14.92
N PRO A 856 13.95 27.13 14.33
CA PRO A 856 15.11 26.59 15.05
C PRO A 856 16.03 27.66 15.65
#